data_AF-A0AAW0UFZ7-F1
#
_entry.id   AF-A0AAW0UFZ7-F1
#
_cell.length_a   1.000
_cell.length_b   1.000
_cell.length_c   1.000
_cell.angle_alpha   90.00
_cell.angle_beta   90.00
_cell.angle_gamma   90.00
#
_symmetry.space_group_name_H-M   'P 1'
#
loop_
_entity.id
_entity.type
_entity.pdbx_description
1 polymer ?
#
loop_
_entity_poly.entity_id
_entity_poly.type
_entity_poly.pdbx_seq_one_letter_code
_entity_poly.pdbx_strand_id
1 'polypeptide(L)'
;MKKDSQLERWKLPGVLLMSLLLPFAAAQSGTERVDLVRLSGGQGPHEGNIQVEVDGEWGYVCDDGFGFDEADIVCKELGYDVAEAFTRNNHFGDNSAAWRRSSVKFWLSDVNCSLATSLTTCTSARLGQHQCGPTEIAGVSCRREEAQCEANLFPCSTGSECLPRESVCDNVTDCDDGSDEAETLCLDVGVTRLTSNLANANIPGAALGLVYIKFEGVWGTVCDTDFDNNDAKVICRSLGYEGGWSLAFSRGYFGVGSEETPIWVGSPGCLGDEEWIGQCAPERSGEIFCAHIEDASVFCYDGEAEVRLADGGAQGAAGVVEMRLGGEWGAVCDSRFDDFDAWVVCKMLGYNGDDSRAYKQAGGAARTVWQMHLDCLGHETHVQQCRLRFNNETCSSTAGVVCSSTSGTLNSGLQSLLPKQCGEAEDASQFFLTRLAKVRFGETPTRFDHPWLVSLRRQRLGSAQEGVLQCGGTIISEYYIVTAAHCLSHLGSLNLVVRVGDHTANLREQSEEEYFIDKIWKHEEFSLYSFNDNDVALLKVQPKDGRGIRFSSKVMPLCLPHVGESYEGLQDCSIVGWGPTSLLEADSNQPNVGKIIIRPDHDCEEAFVKGTNNFTSSFVCAGSPLGTVNSCVGDSGGPFSCRRPGETKKSLYGIVSFGNSCKPFLAPDSLTRVTKYLRWIYDKMSKSS
;
A
#
# COMPACT_ATOMS: atom_id res chain seq x y z
N MET A 1 -65.47 -37.55 -27.96
CA MET A 1 -66.56 -37.22 -27.00
C MET A 1 -66.39 -35.74 -26.66
N LYS A 2 -66.99 -34.82 -27.41
CA LYS A 2 -68.40 -34.38 -27.37
C LYS A 2 -68.86 -33.93 -25.98
N LYS A 3 -69.03 -32.62 -25.86
CA LYS A 3 -69.90 -31.78 -25.01
C LYS A 3 -69.04 -30.61 -24.53
N ASP A 4 -68.95 -29.45 -25.16
CA ASP A 4 -69.89 -28.69 -25.98
C ASP A 4 -71.25 -28.44 -25.32
N SER A 5 -71.63 -27.17 -25.40
CA SER A 5 -73.00 -26.68 -25.43
C SER A 5 -73.66 -26.49 -24.04
N GLN A 6 -74.31 -25.37 -23.74
CA GLN A 6 -75.33 -24.67 -24.51
C GLN A 6 -75.67 -23.35 -23.76
N LEU A 7 -75.81 -22.20 -24.44
CA LEU A 7 -77.10 -21.52 -24.78
C LEU A 7 -77.63 -20.56 -23.70
N GLU A 8 -78.42 -19.52 -23.96
CA GLU A 8 -79.16 -19.00 -25.13
C GLU A 8 -79.19 -17.46 -24.95
N ARG A 9 -78.96 -16.59 -25.95
CA ARG A 9 -79.71 -16.31 -27.19
C ARG A 9 -80.78 -15.20 -26.98
N TRP A 10 -81.01 -14.46 -28.07
CA TRP A 10 -82.17 -13.61 -28.42
C TRP A 10 -82.04 -12.06 -28.38
N LYS A 11 -81.70 -11.55 -29.58
CA LYS A 11 -82.47 -10.60 -30.42
C LYS A 11 -82.45 -9.08 -30.15
N LEU A 12 -81.78 -8.39 -31.09
CA LEU A 12 -82.13 -7.19 -31.90
C LEU A 12 -83.61 -6.73 -31.86
N PRO A 13 -83.97 -5.43 -32.09
CA PRO A 13 -83.37 -4.44 -33.03
C PRO A 13 -83.07 -3.06 -32.36
N GLY A 14 -82.24 -2.14 -32.86
CA GLY A 14 -82.21 -1.49 -34.16
C GLY A 14 -82.85 -0.09 -34.07
N VAL A 15 -82.05 0.98 -34.16
CA VAL A 15 -82.31 2.27 -34.86
C VAL A 15 -81.08 3.19 -34.69
N LEU A 16 -80.62 3.71 -35.84
CA LEU A 16 -79.62 4.77 -36.03
C LEU A 16 -80.10 6.13 -35.47
N LEU A 17 -79.19 7.01 -35.00
CA LEU A 17 -78.70 8.16 -35.80
C LEU A 17 -77.73 9.06 -35.01
N MET A 18 -76.71 9.53 -35.75
CA MET A 18 -76.01 10.82 -35.66
C MET A 18 -75.25 11.17 -34.38
N SER A 19 -73.92 11.03 -34.39
CA SER A 19 -72.92 11.97 -34.96
C SER A 19 -72.53 13.07 -33.98
N LEU A 20 -71.38 12.87 -33.34
CA LEU A 20 -70.29 13.85 -33.24
C LEU A 20 -69.17 13.18 -32.46
N LEU A 21 -68.14 12.77 -33.20
CA LEU A 21 -66.90 12.20 -32.70
C LEU A 21 -66.09 13.28 -31.99
N LEU A 22 -65.97 13.19 -30.68
CA LEU A 22 -64.73 13.46 -29.95
C LEU A 22 -64.59 12.38 -28.87
N PRO A 23 -63.57 11.53 -28.92
CA PRO A 23 -63.36 10.49 -27.93
C PRO A 23 -62.71 11.11 -26.70
N PHE A 24 -63.49 11.42 -25.66
CA PHE A 24 -62.90 11.54 -24.32
C PHE A 24 -62.79 10.13 -23.75
N ALA A 25 -61.57 9.61 -23.85
CA ALA A 25 -61.13 8.30 -23.43
C ALA A 25 -61.64 7.99 -22.01
N ALA A 26 -62.55 7.01 -21.92
CA ALA A 26 -62.73 6.28 -20.68
C ALA A 26 -61.45 5.47 -20.48
N ALA A 27 -60.64 5.95 -19.53
CA ALA A 27 -59.65 5.23 -18.73
C ALA A 27 -59.49 3.74 -19.10
N GLN A 28 -58.80 3.48 -20.20
CA GLN A 28 -57.68 2.56 -20.09
C GLN A 28 -56.65 3.32 -19.29
N SER A 29 -56.08 2.67 -18.28
CA SER A 29 -54.91 3.18 -17.57
C SER A 29 -53.89 3.65 -18.60
N GLY A 30 -53.87 4.97 -18.83
CA GLY A 30 -52.88 5.60 -19.68
C GLY A 30 -51.57 5.37 -18.96
N THR A 31 -50.76 4.46 -19.48
CA THR A 31 -49.38 4.31 -19.06
C THR A 31 -48.73 5.67 -19.27
N GLU A 32 -48.46 6.40 -18.18
CA GLU A 32 -47.67 7.64 -18.19
C GLU A 32 -46.46 7.40 -19.09
N ARG A 33 -46.34 8.19 -20.15
CA ARG A 33 -45.37 7.95 -21.21
C ARG A 33 -44.43 9.13 -21.28
N VAL A 34 -43.13 8.84 -21.32
CA VAL A 34 -42.10 9.83 -21.62
C VAL A 34 -42.23 10.19 -23.10
N ASP A 35 -42.39 11.48 -23.40
CA ASP A 35 -42.75 11.94 -24.75
C ASP A 35 -41.55 12.47 -25.54
N LEU A 36 -40.61 13.15 -24.88
CA LEU A 36 -39.43 13.76 -25.49
C LEU A 36 -38.21 13.71 -24.54
N VAL A 37 -37.02 13.62 -25.13
CA VAL A 37 -35.71 13.66 -24.43
C VAL A 37 -34.88 14.82 -24.99
N ARG A 38 -34.17 15.54 -24.12
CA ARG A 38 -33.22 16.59 -24.53
C ARG A 38 -32.05 16.74 -23.57
N LEU A 39 -30.99 17.42 -24.01
CA LEU A 39 -29.84 17.80 -23.18
C LEU A 39 -29.90 19.27 -22.79
N SER A 40 -29.43 19.59 -21.58
CA SER A 40 -29.42 20.95 -21.02
C SER A 40 -28.10 21.27 -20.31
N GLY A 41 -27.65 22.53 -20.40
CA GLY A 41 -26.45 23.02 -19.71
C GLY A 41 -25.11 22.79 -20.44
N GLY A 42 -25.06 21.90 -21.43
CA GLY A 42 -23.88 21.65 -22.25
C GLY A 42 -23.56 22.79 -23.24
N GLN A 43 -22.33 22.83 -23.76
CA GLN A 43 -21.87 23.85 -24.71
C GLN A 43 -22.41 23.61 -26.14
N GLY A 44 -22.94 22.41 -26.41
CA GLY A 44 -23.49 22.01 -27.71
C GLY A 44 -24.63 21.00 -27.60
N PRO A 45 -25.24 20.61 -28.74
CA PRO A 45 -26.40 19.72 -28.75
C PRO A 45 -26.08 18.24 -28.49
N HIS A 46 -24.80 17.87 -28.45
CA HIS A 46 -24.31 16.50 -28.25
C HIS A 46 -23.94 16.18 -26.81
N GLU A 47 -23.94 17.17 -25.91
CA GLU A 47 -23.58 16.97 -24.50
C GLU A 47 -24.49 17.76 -23.56
N GLY A 48 -24.71 17.25 -22.36
CA GLY A 48 -25.48 17.96 -21.33
C GLY A 48 -26.19 17.03 -20.34
N ASN A 49 -26.84 17.66 -19.35
CA ASN A 49 -27.70 16.97 -18.40
C ASN A 49 -29.01 16.55 -19.06
N ILE A 50 -29.44 15.32 -18.79
CA ILE A 50 -30.58 14.69 -19.46
C ILE A 50 -31.89 15.18 -18.85
N GLN A 51 -32.80 15.65 -19.70
CA GLN A 51 -34.16 15.98 -19.32
C GLN A 51 -35.16 15.17 -20.13
N VAL A 52 -36.24 14.76 -19.46
CA VAL A 52 -37.36 14.05 -20.05
C VAL A 52 -38.67 14.80 -19.82
N GLU A 53 -39.56 14.75 -20.80
CA GLU A 53 -40.89 15.34 -20.71
C GLU A 53 -41.94 14.28 -20.41
N VAL A 54 -42.75 14.52 -19.36
CA VAL A 54 -43.88 13.68 -18.98
C VAL A 54 -45.09 14.60 -18.79
N ASP A 55 -46.17 14.35 -19.53
CA ASP A 55 -47.41 15.15 -19.51
C ASP A 55 -47.19 16.66 -19.71
N GLY A 56 -46.21 17.04 -20.53
CA GLY A 56 -45.90 18.45 -20.88
C GLY A 56 -45.04 19.20 -19.87
N GLU A 57 -44.46 18.52 -18.88
CA GLU A 57 -43.50 19.09 -17.93
C GLU A 57 -42.14 18.40 -17.99
N TRP A 58 -41.07 19.20 -17.99
CA TRP A 58 -39.69 18.71 -18.03
C TRP A 58 -39.15 18.43 -16.62
N GLY A 59 -38.42 17.33 -16.48
CA GLY A 59 -37.70 16.94 -15.27
C GLY A 59 -36.43 16.16 -15.63
N TYR A 60 -35.54 15.99 -14.66
CA TYR A 60 -34.24 15.34 -14.84
C TYR A 60 -34.30 13.82 -14.65
N VAL A 61 -33.25 13.17 -15.14
CA VAL A 61 -32.96 11.77 -14.84
C VAL A 61 -31.91 11.73 -13.73
N CYS A 62 -32.17 10.89 -12.73
CA CYS A 62 -31.22 10.71 -11.63
C CYS A 62 -30.00 9.90 -12.07
N ASP A 63 -28.82 10.21 -11.55
CA ASP A 63 -27.58 9.46 -11.84
C ASP A 63 -27.45 8.14 -11.06
N ASP A 64 -28.31 7.89 -10.08
CA ASP A 64 -28.44 6.60 -9.39
C ASP A 64 -28.77 5.48 -10.39
N GLY A 65 -27.80 4.59 -10.59
CA GLY A 65 -27.90 3.45 -11.50
C GLY A 65 -27.76 3.80 -12.98
N PHE A 66 -27.50 5.07 -13.34
CA PHE A 66 -27.32 5.49 -14.73
C PHE A 66 -25.90 5.18 -15.23
N GLY A 67 -25.79 4.45 -16.35
CA GLY A 67 -24.53 4.02 -16.96
C GLY A 67 -24.51 4.13 -18.49
N PHE A 68 -23.53 3.48 -19.13
CA PHE A 68 -23.34 3.53 -20.59
C PHE A 68 -24.51 2.92 -21.37
N ASP A 69 -25.17 1.87 -20.86
CA ASP A 69 -26.34 1.25 -21.52
C ASP A 69 -27.48 2.26 -21.70
N GLU A 70 -27.80 3.00 -20.65
CA GLU A 70 -28.81 4.05 -20.67
C GLU A 70 -28.34 5.24 -21.52
N ALA A 71 -27.07 5.62 -21.40
CA ALA A 71 -26.48 6.74 -22.12
C ALA A 71 -26.46 6.52 -23.63
N ASP A 72 -26.11 5.31 -24.08
CA ASP A 72 -26.14 4.90 -25.49
C ASP A 72 -27.53 5.05 -26.07
N ILE A 73 -28.55 4.63 -25.34
CA ILE A 73 -29.94 4.73 -25.77
C ILE A 73 -30.37 6.19 -25.87
N VAL A 74 -29.98 7.03 -24.90
CA VAL A 74 -30.24 8.48 -24.97
C VAL A 74 -29.56 9.10 -26.18
N CYS A 75 -28.30 8.76 -26.44
CA CYS A 75 -27.54 9.28 -27.57
C CYS A 75 -28.12 8.80 -28.91
N LYS A 76 -28.50 7.53 -29.02
CA LYS A 76 -29.22 6.94 -30.17
C LYS A 76 -30.55 7.64 -30.43
N GLU A 77 -31.34 7.88 -29.39
CA GLU A 77 -32.63 8.56 -29.48
C GLU A 77 -32.49 10.04 -29.91
N LEU A 78 -31.39 10.70 -29.55
CA LEU A 78 -31.03 12.05 -29.99
C LEU A 78 -30.39 12.11 -31.39
N GLY A 79 -30.19 10.95 -32.03
CA GLY A 79 -29.65 10.84 -33.40
C GLY A 79 -28.12 10.77 -33.48
N TYR A 80 -27.44 10.33 -32.42
CA TYR A 80 -26.02 9.95 -32.38
C TYR A 80 -25.90 8.41 -32.34
N ASP A 81 -24.69 7.82 -32.37
CA ASP A 81 -24.57 6.35 -32.52
C ASP A 81 -24.15 5.64 -31.23
N VAL A 82 -23.36 6.25 -30.33
CA VAL A 82 -23.07 5.79 -28.94
C VAL A 82 -22.91 6.98 -27.98
N ALA A 83 -22.96 6.74 -26.67
CA ALA A 83 -22.44 7.66 -25.68
C ALA A 83 -20.92 7.52 -25.61
N GLU A 84 -20.20 8.63 -25.80
CA GLU A 84 -18.76 8.71 -25.51
C GLU A 84 -18.49 8.73 -24.02
N ALA A 85 -19.39 9.37 -23.26
CA ALA A 85 -19.33 9.40 -21.82
C ALA A 85 -20.74 9.56 -21.24
N PHE A 86 -20.96 9.02 -20.05
CA PHE A 86 -22.03 9.47 -19.18
C PHE A 86 -21.42 10.19 -17.99
N THR A 87 -22.13 11.18 -17.46
CA THR A 87 -21.64 12.06 -16.40
C THR A 87 -22.64 12.06 -15.25
N ARG A 88 -22.12 12.33 -14.05
CA ARG A 88 -22.86 12.33 -12.79
C ARG A 88 -22.71 13.67 -12.09
N ASN A 89 -23.42 13.87 -10.99
CA ASN A 89 -23.30 15.04 -10.14
C ASN A 89 -23.62 16.38 -10.84
N ASN A 90 -24.60 16.41 -11.76
CA ASN A 90 -25.04 17.65 -12.43
C ASN A 90 -23.87 18.34 -13.15
N HIS A 91 -23.04 17.55 -13.82
CA HIS A 91 -21.77 17.94 -14.43
C HIS A 91 -21.87 19.21 -15.30
N PHE A 92 -22.96 19.33 -16.07
CA PHE A 92 -23.19 20.45 -16.99
C PHE A 92 -24.03 21.60 -16.39
N GLY A 93 -24.29 21.59 -15.07
CA GLY A 93 -25.13 22.56 -14.38
C GLY A 93 -24.46 23.30 -13.23
N ASP A 94 -25.20 24.18 -12.55
CA ASP A 94 -24.70 24.91 -11.38
C ASP A 94 -24.66 23.99 -10.15
N ASN A 95 -23.49 23.85 -9.51
CA ASN A 95 -23.32 23.10 -8.26
C ASN A 95 -23.00 24.03 -7.08
N SER A 96 -23.46 25.27 -7.11
CA SER A 96 -23.32 26.21 -5.99
C SER A 96 -24.04 25.75 -4.72
N ALA A 97 -23.67 26.31 -3.57
CA ALA A 97 -24.35 26.02 -2.31
C ALA A 97 -25.83 26.45 -2.32
N ALA A 98 -26.22 27.39 -3.18
CA ALA A 98 -27.62 27.76 -3.39
C ALA A 98 -28.36 26.65 -4.15
N TRP A 99 -27.74 26.11 -5.20
CA TRP A 99 -28.31 25.01 -5.98
C TRP A 99 -28.51 23.73 -5.17
N ARG A 100 -27.53 23.33 -4.35
CA ARG A 100 -27.63 22.15 -3.47
C ARG A 100 -28.80 22.18 -2.47
N ARG A 101 -29.44 23.35 -2.28
CA ARG A 101 -30.62 23.54 -1.42
C ARG A 101 -31.92 23.76 -2.21
N SER A 102 -31.85 23.73 -3.54
CA SER A 102 -33.00 23.91 -4.42
C SER A 102 -33.78 22.61 -4.56
N SER A 103 -35.07 22.71 -4.91
CA SER A 103 -35.88 21.55 -5.27
C SER A 103 -35.74 21.27 -6.76
N VAL A 104 -35.01 20.22 -7.12
CA VAL A 104 -34.90 19.74 -8.50
C VAL A 104 -35.95 18.65 -8.72
N LYS A 105 -36.62 18.70 -9.87
CA LYS A 105 -37.64 17.71 -10.25
C LYS A 105 -36.98 16.60 -11.04
N PHE A 106 -37.12 15.37 -10.56
CA PHE A 106 -36.71 14.16 -11.29
C PHE A 106 -37.95 13.38 -11.70
N TRP A 107 -37.95 12.91 -12.94
CA TRP A 107 -39.01 12.05 -13.45
C TRP A 107 -38.61 10.58 -13.45
N LEU A 108 -37.34 10.32 -13.71
CA LEU A 108 -36.80 8.98 -13.80
C LEU A 108 -35.70 8.79 -12.76
N SER A 109 -35.74 7.62 -12.12
CA SER A 109 -34.79 7.15 -11.12
C SER A 109 -34.64 5.64 -11.28
N ASP A 110 -33.46 5.11 -10.95
CA ASP A 110 -33.13 3.69 -11.11
C ASP A 110 -33.40 3.22 -12.54
N VAL A 111 -33.00 4.04 -13.53
CA VAL A 111 -33.25 3.74 -14.94
C VAL A 111 -32.37 2.57 -15.35
N ASN A 112 -33.00 1.54 -15.90
CA ASN A 112 -32.33 0.39 -16.46
C ASN A 112 -32.89 0.10 -17.85
N CYS A 113 -32.00 0.17 -18.84
CA CYS A 113 -32.33 0.07 -20.24
C CYS A 113 -31.80 -1.20 -20.93
N SER A 114 -31.37 -2.23 -20.18
CA SER A 114 -30.64 -3.38 -20.73
C SER A 114 -31.38 -4.21 -21.81
N LEU A 115 -32.69 -4.04 -21.97
CA LEU A 115 -33.51 -4.71 -23.01
C LEU A 115 -34.36 -3.74 -23.83
N ALA A 116 -34.13 -2.43 -23.69
CA ALA A 116 -34.94 -1.37 -24.26
C ALA A 116 -34.24 -0.73 -25.48
N THR A 117 -35.02 -0.13 -26.39
CA THR A 117 -34.49 0.55 -27.60
C THR A 117 -34.70 2.06 -27.59
N SER A 118 -35.34 2.59 -26.54
CA SER A 118 -35.56 4.02 -26.28
C SER A 118 -35.70 4.23 -24.78
N LEU A 119 -35.38 5.42 -24.28
CA LEU A 119 -35.43 5.74 -22.85
C LEU A 119 -36.84 5.57 -22.28
N THR A 120 -37.85 5.78 -23.13
CA THR A 120 -39.29 5.65 -22.81
C THR A 120 -39.74 4.21 -22.52
N THR A 121 -38.92 3.22 -22.89
CA THR A 121 -39.22 1.79 -22.76
C THR A 121 -38.35 1.10 -21.71
N CYS A 122 -37.46 1.84 -21.05
CA CYS A 122 -36.61 1.33 -19.99
C CYS A 122 -37.43 1.06 -18.73
N THR A 123 -37.01 0.05 -17.95
CA THR A 123 -37.57 -0.16 -16.63
C THR A 123 -37.01 0.91 -15.70
N SER A 124 -37.89 1.57 -14.96
CA SER A 124 -37.52 2.59 -13.98
C SER A 124 -38.45 2.48 -12.78
N ALA A 125 -38.09 3.15 -11.69
CA ALA A 125 -39.03 3.40 -10.60
C ALA A 125 -40.29 4.09 -11.15
N ARG A 126 -41.38 4.11 -10.35
CA ARG A 126 -42.59 4.83 -10.77
C ARG A 126 -42.23 6.29 -11.07
N LEU A 127 -42.80 6.84 -12.14
CA LEU A 127 -42.46 8.18 -12.60
C LEU A 127 -42.63 9.21 -11.47
N GLY A 128 -41.59 10.04 -11.31
CA GLY A 128 -41.53 11.06 -10.26
C GLY A 128 -41.21 10.53 -8.86
N GLN A 129 -41.03 9.22 -8.67
CA GLN A 129 -40.58 8.63 -7.41
C GLN A 129 -39.06 8.43 -7.43
N HIS A 130 -38.34 9.24 -6.66
CA HIS A 130 -36.88 9.21 -6.56
C HIS A 130 -36.42 9.55 -5.14
N GLN A 131 -35.17 9.21 -4.80
CA GLN A 131 -34.52 9.64 -3.56
C GLN A 131 -33.38 10.64 -3.79
N CYS A 132 -33.23 11.08 -5.03
CA CYS A 132 -32.09 11.85 -5.49
C CYS A 132 -32.09 13.31 -4.99
N GLY A 133 -30.91 13.76 -4.59
CA GLY A 133 -30.59 15.13 -4.22
C GLY A 133 -30.41 16.05 -5.43
N PRO A 134 -30.33 17.38 -5.22
CA PRO A 134 -30.37 18.36 -6.30
C PRO A 134 -29.18 18.32 -7.28
N THR A 135 -28.10 17.62 -6.91
CA THR A 135 -26.91 17.46 -7.75
C THR A 135 -26.84 16.09 -8.41
N GLU A 136 -27.67 15.13 -8.02
CA GLU A 136 -27.65 13.74 -8.52
C GLU A 136 -28.34 13.64 -9.89
N ILE A 137 -27.87 14.46 -10.84
CA ILE A 137 -28.40 14.58 -12.20
C ILE A 137 -27.44 13.89 -13.17
N ALA A 138 -27.99 12.97 -13.96
CA ALA A 138 -27.30 12.29 -15.04
C ALA A 138 -27.12 13.20 -16.26
N GLY A 139 -25.96 13.10 -16.90
CA GLY A 139 -25.64 13.73 -18.17
C GLY A 139 -25.00 12.76 -19.14
N VAL A 140 -24.94 13.12 -20.42
CA VAL A 140 -24.25 12.34 -21.45
C VAL A 140 -23.43 13.25 -22.35
N SER A 141 -22.36 12.69 -22.92
CA SER A 141 -21.71 13.18 -24.14
C SER A 141 -21.91 12.12 -25.21
N CYS A 142 -22.52 12.51 -26.32
CA CYS A 142 -22.91 11.63 -27.40
C CYS A 142 -21.94 11.71 -28.57
N ARG A 143 -21.60 10.55 -29.12
CA ARG A 143 -20.72 10.36 -30.25
C ARG A 143 -21.37 9.44 -31.27
N ARG A 144 -20.78 9.39 -32.45
CA ARG A 144 -21.15 8.43 -33.49
C ARG A 144 -20.11 7.28 -33.49
N GLU A 145 -20.46 6.20 -32.74
CA GLU A 145 -20.05 4.77 -32.56
C GLU A 145 -18.74 4.25 -31.86
N GLU A 146 -18.94 3.12 -31.10
CA GLU A 146 -18.13 1.93 -30.63
C GLU A 146 -17.17 1.95 -29.39
N ALA A 147 -16.97 0.96 -28.48
CA ALA A 147 -17.66 -0.12 -27.67
C ALA A 147 -16.54 -0.97 -26.93
N GLN A 148 -16.59 -1.53 -25.69
CA GLN A 148 -15.47 -2.42 -25.16
C GLN A 148 -15.77 -3.65 -24.21
N CYS A 149 -14.92 -4.70 -24.34
CA CYS A 149 -14.91 -6.12 -23.85
C CYS A 149 -14.62 -6.45 -22.35
N GLU A 150 -14.67 -7.75 -21.95
CA GLU A 150 -14.20 -8.25 -20.62
C GLU A 150 -12.75 -7.85 -20.31
N ALA A 151 -12.42 -7.66 -19.02
CA ALA A 151 -11.08 -7.28 -18.58
C ALA A 151 -10.01 -8.26 -19.10
N ASN A 152 -8.97 -7.70 -19.76
CA ASN A 152 -7.89 -8.39 -20.48
C ASN A 152 -8.21 -8.92 -21.91
N LEU A 153 -9.38 -8.64 -22.46
CA LEU A 153 -9.68 -8.87 -23.88
C LEU A 153 -9.67 -7.55 -24.67
N PHE A 154 -9.48 -7.64 -25.98
CA PHE A 154 -9.51 -6.52 -26.91
C PHE A 154 -10.78 -6.57 -27.76
N PRO A 155 -11.57 -5.49 -27.79
CA PRO A 155 -12.74 -5.36 -28.65
C PRO A 155 -12.36 -5.00 -30.08
N CYS A 156 -12.88 -5.75 -31.03
CA CYS A 156 -12.87 -5.34 -32.42
C CYS A 156 -13.76 -4.10 -32.60
N SER A 157 -13.34 -3.13 -33.40
CA SER A 157 -14.04 -1.84 -33.56
C SER A 157 -15.46 -2.06 -34.07
N THR A 158 -15.61 -2.79 -35.18
CA THR A 158 -16.89 -3.14 -35.77
C THR A 158 -17.13 -4.64 -35.59
N GLY A 159 -18.16 -4.97 -34.81
CA GLY A 159 -18.48 -6.35 -34.44
C GLY A 159 -18.57 -6.54 -32.93
N SER A 160 -18.97 -7.74 -32.51
CA SER A 160 -19.02 -8.14 -31.10
C SER A 160 -17.90 -9.12 -30.73
N GLU A 161 -16.83 -9.14 -31.53
CA GLU A 161 -15.71 -10.05 -31.35
C GLU A 161 -14.71 -9.46 -30.34
N CYS A 162 -14.39 -10.26 -29.33
CA CYS A 162 -13.40 -9.93 -28.30
C CYS A 162 -12.22 -10.89 -28.48
N LEU A 163 -11.07 -10.34 -28.83
CA LEU A 163 -9.86 -11.11 -29.02
C LEU A 163 -9.03 -11.17 -27.74
N PRO A 164 -8.32 -12.28 -27.48
CA PRO A 164 -7.22 -12.27 -26.53
C PRO A 164 -6.23 -11.15 -26.91
N ARG A 165 -5.77 -10.34 -25.95
CA ARG A 165 -4.87 -9.21 -26.26
C ARG A 165 -3.60 -9.62 -27.01
N GLU A 166 -3.17 -10.89 -26.92
CA GLU A 166 -2.07 -11.45 -27.71
C GLU A 166 -2.27 -11.41 -29.23
N SER A 167 -3.53 -11.53 -29.69
CA SER A 167 -3.99 -11.49 -31.08
C SER A 167 -4.09 -10.07 -31.67
N VAL A 168 -3.76 -9.04 -30.90
CA VAL A 168 -3.93 -7.63 -31.32
C VAL A 168 -2.60 -7.08 -31.77
N CYS A 169 -2.42 -6.62 -33.00
CA CYS A 169 -1.15 -6.17 -33.58
C CYS A 169 -0.13 -7.30 -33.75
N ASP A 170 -0.55 -8.52 -34.06
CA ASP A 170 0.34 -9.64 -34.38
C ASP A 170 0.65 -9.79 -35.88
N ASN A 171 0.25 -8.80 -36.71
CA ASN A 171 0.25 -8.81 -38.17
C ASN A 171 -0.67 -9.88 -38.79
N VAL A 172 -1.64 -10.38 -38.03
CA VAL A 172 -2.73 -11.25 -38.48
C VAL A 172 -4.04 -10.53 -38.22
N THR A 173 -4.87 -10.39 -39.25
CA THR A 173 -6.21 -9.84 -39.09
C THR A 173 -7.12 -10.88 -38.46
N ASP A 174 -7.22 -10.84 -37.13
CA ASP A 174 -8.06 -11.68 -36.28
C ASP A 174 -9.44 -11.05 -36.05
N CYS A 175 -9.56 -9.71 -36.09
CA CYS A 175 -10.87 -9.06 -36.14
C CYS A 175 -11.39 -9.06 -37.58
N ASP A 176 -12.67 -9.37 -37.78
CA ASP A 176 -13.33 -9.33 -39.10
C ASP A 176 -13.19 -7.97 -39.82
N ASP A 177 -12.95 -6.90 -39.06
CA ASP A 177 -12.80 -5.53 -39.54
C ASP A 177 -11.36 -5.00 -39.55
N GLY A 178 -10.39 -5.81 -39.12
CA GLY A 178 -8.98 -5.44 -39.03
C GLY A 178 -8.65 -4.39 -37.98
N SER A 179 -9.54 -4.17 -37.01
CA SER A 179 -9.33 -3.20 -35.93
C SER A 179 -8.21 -3.59 -34.96
N ASP A 180 -7.97 -4.88 -34.80
CA ASP A 180 -6.84 -5.45 -34.08
C ASP A 180 -5.49 -5.11 -34.72
N GLU A 181 -5.46 -4.87 -36.03
CA GLU A 181 -4.27 -4.52 -36.80
C GLU A 181 -4.28 -3.05 -37.28
N ALA A 182 -5.12 -2.20 -36.66
CA ALA A 182 -5.25 -0.82 -37.06
C ALA A 182 -3.94 -0.03 -36.83
N GLU A 183 -3.51 0.74 -37.84
CA GLU A 183 -2.27 1.53 -37.78
C GLU A 183 -2.23 2.48 -36.56
N THR A 184 -3.36 3.06 -36.16
CA THR A 184 -3.47 3.93 -34.97
C THR A 184 -3.39 3.18 -33.64
N LEU A 185 -3.77 1.90 -33.61
CA LEU A 185 -3.68 1.05 -32.42
C LEU A 185 -2.26 0.48 -32.25
N CYS A 186 -1.65 0.07 -33.36
CA CYS A 186 -0.37 -0.63 -33.37
C CYS A 186 0.84 0.31 -33.41
N LEU A 187 0.65 1.60 -33.73
CA LEU A 187 1.68 2.64 -33.60
C LEU A 187 1.70 3.32 -32.21
N ASP A 188 0.64 3.19 -31.39
CA ASP A 188 0.55 3.77 -30.04
C ASP A 188 0.83 2.71 -28.94
N VAL A 189 1.59 3.08 -27.90
CA VAL A 189 1.97 2.20 -26.76
C VAL A 189 0.75 1.97 -25.85
N GLY A 190 -0.21 1.10 -26.17
CA GLY A 190 -1.49 1.06 -25.41
C GLY A 190 -1.96 -0.30 -24.86
N VAL A 191 -1.69 -1.40 -25.56
CA VAL A 191 -2.26 -2.70 -25.18
C VAL A 191 -1.46 -3.32 -24.04
N THR A 192 -2.10 -3.48 -22.88
CA THR A 192 -1.45 -4.01 -21.65
C THR A 192 -1.90 -5.44 -21.35
N ARG A 193 -1.01 -6.33 -20.90
CA ARG A 193 -1.40 -7.64 -20.34
C ARG A 193 -0.57 -7.97 -19.11
N LEU A 194 -1.11 -8.83 -18.25
CA LEU A 194 -0.42 -9.32 -17.05
C LEU A 194 -0.11 -10.80 -17.16
N THR A 195 1.07 -11.22 -16.69
CA THR A 195 1.42 -12.63 -16.52
C THR A 195 1.96 -12.90 -15.13
N SER A 196 1.63 -14.02 -14.51
CA SER A 196 2.13 -14.36 -13.17
C SER A 196 2.63 -15.79 -13.10
N ASN A 197 3.73 -15.99 -12.37
CA ASN A 197 4.28 -17.29 -12.01
C ASN A 197 3.70 -17.86 -10.69
N LEU A 198 2.78 -17.14 -10.03
CA LEU A 198 2.16 -17.58 -8.78
C LEU A 198 0.92 -18.43 -9.04
N ALA A 199 0.99 -19.70 -8.68
CA ALA A 199 -0.12 -20.64 -8.86
C ALA A 199 -1.22 -20.48 -7.79
N ASN A 200 -0.88 -19.95 -6.61
CA ASN A 200 -1.76 -19.95 -5.43
C ASN A 200 -2.43 -18.58 -5.15
N ALA A 201 -2.12 -17.54 -5.92
CA ALA A 201 -2.62 -16.19 -5.71
C ALA A 201 -3.96 -15.94 -6.46
N ASN A 202 -4.97 -16.77 -6.21
CA ASN A 202 -6.29 -16.59 -6.81
C ASN A 202 -7.19 -15.76 -5.87
N ILE A 203 -7.41 -14.50 -6.22
CA ILE A 203 -8.33 -13.60 -5.52
C ILE A 203 -9.46 -13.26 -6.49
N PRO A 204 -10.71 -13.61 -6.19
CA PRO A 204 -11.82 -13.33 -7.09
C PRO A 204 -11.95 -11.83 -7.38
N GLY A 205 -12.04 -11.48 -8.67
CA GLY A 205 -12.17 -10.09 -9.12
C GLY A 205 -10.88 -9.26 -9.05
N ALA A 206 -9.71 -9.87 -8.81
CA ALA A 206 -8.43 -9.20 -8.89
C ALA A 206 -7.60 -9.71 -10.08
N ALA A 207 -6.72 -8.85 -10.60
CA ALA A 207 -5.68 -9.22 -11.55
C ALA A 207 -4.30 -8.87 -10.98
N LEU A 208 -3.32 -9.73 -11.21
CA LEU A 208 -1.95 -9.50 -10.78
C LEU A 208 -0.95 -10.14 -11.74
N GLY A 209 0.20 -9.49 -11.92
CA GLY A 209 1.26 -10.03 -12.77
C GLY A 209 2.28 -9.00 -13.24
N LEU A 210 3.34 -9.53 -13.86
CA LEU A 210 4.33 -8.81 -14.66
C LEU A 210 3.63 -8.04 -15.78
N VAL A 211 3.96 -6.75 -15.92
CA VAL A 211 3.36 -5.86 -16.91
C VAL A 211 4.03 -6.03 -18.27
N TYR A 212 3.24 -6.36 -19.28
CA TYR A 212 3.63 -6.30 -20.68
C TYR A 212 2.82 -5.24 -21.40
N ILE A 213 3.49 -4.48 -22.27
CA ILE A 213 2.87 -3.53 -23.19
C ILE A 213 3.22 -3.92 -24.62
N LYS A 214 2.29 -3.78 -25.55
CA LYS A 214 2.54 -3.98 -26.98
C LYS A 214 2.85 -2.65 -27.66
N PHE A 215 3.94 -2.60 -28.41
CA PHE A 215 4.37 -1.46 -29.23
C PHE A 215 4.90 -1.96 -30.58
N GLU A 216 4.45 -1.38 -31.69
CA GLU A 216 4.77 -1.82 -33.06
C GLU A 216 4.59 -3.34 -33.26
N GLY A 217 3.54 -3.89 -32.65
CA GLY A 217 3.21 -5.31 -32.72
C GLY A 217 4.10 -6.26 -31.90
N VAL A 218 5.03 -5.73 -31.11
CA VAL A 218 5.94 -6.52 -30.28
C VAL A 218 5.67 -6.29 -28.79
N TRP A 219 5.54 -7.38 -28.04
CA TRP A 219 5.38 -7.33 -26.59
C TRP A 219 6.70 -7.03 -25.90
N GLY A 220 6.69 -6.05 -24.99
CA GLY A 220 7.82 -5.72 -24.14
C GLY A 220 7.38 -5.41 -22.72
N THR A 221 8.33 -5.37 -21.80
CA THR A 221 8.09 -5.14 -20.37
C THR A 221 8.26 -3.68 -19.98
N VAL A 222 7.82 -3.36 -18.77
CA VAL A 222 8.02 -2.06 -18.11
C VAL A 222 9.09 -2.21 -17.05
N CYS A 223 10.01 -1.26 -16.95
CA CYS A 223 11.01 -1.22 -15.89
C CYS A 223 10.41 -0.66 -14.60
N ASP A 224 10.90 -1.15 -13.47
CA ASP A 224 10.48 -0.76 -12.11
C ASP A 224 11.14 0.52 -11.60
N THR A 225 12.05 1.13 -12.37
CA THR A 225 12.68 2.41 -12.02
C THR A 225 11.65 3.54 -11.94
N ASP A 226 11.55 4.17 -10.77
CA ASP A 226 10.53 5.16 -10.43
C ASP A 226 9.08 4.62 -10.57
N PHE A 227 8.87 3.28 -10.62
CA PHE A 227 7.55 2.67 -10.79
C PHE A 227 6.80 2.58 -9.44
N ASP A 228 5.80 3.45 -9.24
CA ASP A 228 5.04 3.58 -8.00
C ASP A 228 3.55 3.21 -8.15
N ASN A 229 2.77 3.40 -7.08
CA ASN A 229 1.34 3.07 -7.09
C ASN A 229 0.51 3.96 -8.03
N ASN A 230 1.01 5.13 -8.45
CA ASN A 230 0.36 5.96 -9.47
C ASN A 230 0.57 5.32 -10.86
N ASP A 231 1.77 4.80 -11.15
CA ASP A 231 2.00 4.02 -12.38
C ASP A 231 1.12 2.76 -12.39
N ALA A 232 1.09 2.03 -11.27
CA ALA A 232 0.21 0.87 -11.13
C ALA A 232 -1.27 1.25 -11.31
N LYS A 233 -1.70 2.42 -10.84
CA LYS A 233 -3.07 2.91 -11.03
C LYS A 233 -3.40 3.17 -12.50
N VAL A 234 -2.45 3.68 -13.29
CA VAL A 234 -2.62 3.86 -14.74
C VAL A 234 -2.70 2.49 -15.44
N ILE A 235 -1.81 1.56 -15.09
CA ILE A 235 -1.85 0.19 -15.61
C ILE A 235 -3.14 -0.53 -15.25
N CYS A 236 -3.59 -0.45 -14.00
CA CYS A 236 -4.84 -1.08 -13.57
C CYS A 236 -6.03 -0.48 -14.31
N ARG A 237 -6.06 0.84 -14.51
CA ARG A 237 -7.11 1.51 -15.28
C ARG A 237 -7.13 1.08 -16.75
N SER A 238 -5.98 0.95 -17.40
CA SER A 238 -5.90 0.45 -18.79
C SER A 238 -6.35 -1.02 -18.95
N LEU A 239 -6.46 -1.74 -17.82
CA LEU A 239 -7.00 -3.09 -17.71
C LEU A 239 -8.48 -3.11 -17.31
N GLY A 240 -9.12 -1.95 -17.12
CA GLY A 240 -10.52 -1.80 -16.75
C GLY A 240 -10.79 -1.69 -15.25
N TYR A 241 -9.74 -1.52 -14.42
CA TYR A 241 -9.88 -1.39 -12.97
C TYR A 241 -9.94 0.09 -12.56
N GLU A 242 -11.14 0.59 -12.21
CA GLU A 242 -11.40 1.97 -11.83
C GLU A 242 -11.81 2.08 -10.35
N GLY A 243 -10.90 2.57 -9.49
CA GLY A 243 -11.27 3.06 -8.16
C GLY A 243 -10.99 2.15 -6.96
N GLY A 244 -10.11 1.16 -7.11
CA GLY A 244 -9.75 0.27 -6.01
C GLY A 244 -8.24 0.17 -5.70
N TRP A 245 -7.81 -1.06 -5.46
CA TRP A 245 -6.51 -1.47 -4.98
C TRP A 245 -5.50 -1.56 -6.15
N SER A 246 -4.62 -0.56 -6.29
CA SER A 246 -3.55 -0.53 -7.30
C SER A 246 -2.18 -0.50 -6.63
N LEU A 247 -1.50 -1.64 -6.64
CA LEU A 247 -0.20 -1.79 -5.98
C LEU A 247 0.89 -2.09 -7.00
N ALA A 248 1.98 -1.33 -6.92
CA ALA A 248 3.20 -1.58 -7.66
C ALA A 248 4.07 -2.64 -6.98
N PHE A 249 4.72 -3.46 -7.79
CA PHE A 249 5.71 -4.44 -7.39
C PHE A 249 6.93 -4.31 -8.30
N SER A 250 8.11 -4.39 -7.70
CA SER A 250 9.38 -4.29 -8.38
C SER A 250 10.09 -5.65 -8.51
N ARG A 251 11.12 -5.68 -9.34
CA ARG A 251 12.13 -6.73 -9.47
C ARG A 251 11.64 -8.06 -9.99
N GLY A 252 10.74 -8.01 -10.96
CA GLY A 252 10.15 -9.18 -11.56
C GLY A 252 9.38 -10.04 -10.57
N TYR A 253 8.67 -9.39 -9.63
CA TYR A 253 8.03 -10.06 -8.50
C TYR A 253 7.12 -11.22 -8.92
N PHE A 254 6.34 -11.03 -9.99
CA PHE A 254 5.46 -12.06 -10.55
C PHE A 254 6.06 -12.78 -11.78
N GLY A 255 7.35 -12.54 -12.07
CA GLY A 255 8.05 -13.06 -13.24
C GLY A 255 8.90 -11.99 -13.91
N VAL A 256 9.73 -12.41 -14.87
CA VAL A 256 10.61 -11.54 -15.67
C VAL A 256 10.44 -11.88 -17.15
N GLY A 257 10.67 -10.91 -18.04
CA GLY A 257 10.75 -11.11 -19.47
C GLY A 257 11.89 -12.06 -19.88
N SER A 258 11.80 -12.63 -21.09
CA SER A 258 12.91 -13.40 -21.66
C SER A 258 13.99 -12.46 -22.19
N GLU A 259 15.22 -12.92 -22.39
CA GLU A 259 16.31 -12.06 -22.90
C GLU A 259 16.02 -11.43 -24.28
N GLU A 260 15.10 -12.01 -25.06
CA GLU A 260 14.66 -11.50 -26.36
C GLU A 260 13.49 -10.50 -26.27
N THR A 261 12.91 -10.32 -25.09
CA THR A 261 11.79 -9.41 -24.86
C THR A 261 12.32 -7.98 -24.74
N PRO A 262 11.83 -7.00 -25.53
CA PRO A 262 12.22 -5.61 -25.34
C PRO A 262 11.69 -5.04 -24.01
N ILE A 263 12.37 -4.03 -23.47
CA ILE A 263 11.87 -3.21 -22.36
C ILE A 263 11.41 -1.89 -22.98
N TRP A 264 10.10 -1.63 -23.00
CA TRP A 264 9.54 -0.48 -23.71
C TRP A 264 9.54 0.80 -22.90
N VAL A 265 9.31 0.69 -21.59
CA VAL A 265 9.16 1.83 -20.70
C VAL A 265 10.23 1.75 -19.61
N GLY A 266 11.15 2.71 -19.59
CA GLY A 266 12.26 2.73 -18.64
C GLY A 266 11.95 3.42 -17.30
N SER A 267 11.16 4.50 -17.32
CA SER A 267 10.76 5.26 -16.14
C SER A 267 9.43 5.97 -16.45
N PRO A 268 8.28 5.38 -16.10
CA PRO A 268 6.97 5.90 -16.51
C PRO A 268 6.60 7.21 -15.80
N GLY A 269 6.73 7.29 -14.47
CA GLY A 269 6.56 8.53 -13.71
C GLY A 269 5.18 9.18 -13.86
N CYS A 270 4.13 8.37 -13.85
CA CYS A 270 2.73 8.80 -13.95
C CYS A 270 2.28 9.64 -12.73
N LEU A 271 1.34 10.56 -12.97
CA LEU A 271 0.60 11.28 -11.93
C LEU A 271 -0.53 10.43 -11.32
N GLY A 272 -0.98 9.40 -12.05
CA GLY A 272 -2.02 8.48 -11.63
C GLY A 272 -3.41 8.89 -12.08
N ASP A 273 -3.55 9.84 -13.01
CA ASP A 273 -4.80 10.25 -13.67
C ASP A 273 -4.75 10.05 -15.19
N GLU A 274 -3.65 9.53 -15.73
CA GLU A 274 -3.50 9.11 -17.12
C GLU A 274 -4.33 7.86 -17.46
N GLU A 275 -4.72 7.72 -18.73
CA GLU A 275 -5.53 6.59 -19.23
C GLU A 275 -4.66 5.37 -19.59
N TRP A 276 -3.44 5.60 -20.05
CA TRP A 276 -2.48 4.55 -20.38
C TRP A 276 -1.03 5.04 -20.22
N ILE A 277 -0.12 4.08 -20.07
CA ILE A 277 1.24 4.29 -19.55
C ILE A 277 2.15 5.20 -20.40
N GLY A 278 1.94 5.31 -21.71
CA GLY A 278 2.72 6.21 -22.56
C GLY A 278 2.16 7.64 -22.65
N GLN A 279 1.07 7.95 -21.92
CA GLN A 279 0.74 9.33 -21.56
C GLN A 279 1.59 9.83 -20.37
N CYS A 280 2.25 8.91 -19.65
CA CYS A 280 3.14 9.25 -18.57
C CYS A 280 4.48 9.78 -19.12
N ALA A 281 4.95 10.87 -18.51
CA ALA A 281 6.25 11.54 -18.72
C ALA A 281 6.85 11.56 -20.16
N PRO A 282 6.58 12.61 -20.98
CA PRO A 282 7.10 12.71 -22.36
C PRO A 282 8.61 13.05 -22.53
N GLU A 283 9.39 13.25 -21.45
CA GLU A 283 10.76 13.80 -21.53
C GLU A 283 11.90 12.95 -20.93
N ARG A 284 11.67 11.70 -20.49
CA ARG A 284 12.71 10.85 -19.86
C ARG A 284 13.10 9.59 -20.65
N SER A 285 12.85 9.54 -21.95
CA SER A 285 13.34 8.47 -22.84
C SER A 285 14.82 8.66 -23.23
N GLY A 286 15.68 8.99 -22.27
CA GLY A 286 17.11 8.70 -22.41
C GLY A 286 17.34 7.22 -22.10
N GLU A 287 18.35 6.58 -22.70
CA GLU A 287 18.68 5.17 -22.47
C GLU A 287 18.87 4.86 -20.96
N ILE A 288 17.80 4.48 -20.28
CA ILE A 288 17.85 3.84 -18.98
C ILE A 288 18.11 2.36 -19.26
N PHE A 289 19.29 1.87 -18.85
CA PHE A 289 19.65 0.46 -18.98
C PHE A 289 18.96 -0.34 -17.88
N CYS A 290 17.73 -0.77 -18.13
CA CYS A 290 17.08 -1.79 -17.31
C CYS A 290 17.41 -3.20 -17.82
N ALA A 291 17.45 -4.16 -16.92
CA ALA A 291 17.45 -5.58 -17.22
C ALA A 291 16.11 -6.21 -16.80
N HIS A 292 15.74 -7.38 -17.34
CA HIS A 292 14.48 -8.03 -16.97
C HIS A 292 14.30 -8.36 -15.49
N ILE A 293 15.39 -8.38 -14.72
CA ILE A 293 15.31 -8.49 -13.26
C ILE A 293 14.67 -7.26 -12.59
N GLU A 294 14.52 -6.17 -13.33
CA GLU A 294 13.91 -4.88 -12.95
C GLU A 294 12.54 -4.72 -13.63
N ASP A 295 11.93 -5.80 -14.13
CA ASP A 295 10.60 -5.68 -14.72
C ASP A 295 9.53 -5.42 -13.64
N ALA A 296 8.69 -4.41 -13.87
CA ALA A 296 7.60 -3.98 -13.01
C ALA A 296 6.40 -4.93 -13.08
N SER A 297 5.72 -5.09 -11.94
CA SER A 297 4.51 -5.90 -11.83
C SER A 297 3.43 -5.15 -11.05
N VAL A 298 2.17 -5.53 -11.19
CA VAL A 298 1.04 -4.85 -10.51
C VAL A 298 0.07 -5.83 -9.86
N PHE A 299 -0.70 -5.33 -8.90
CA PHE A 299 -1.95 -5.92 -8.42
C PHE A 299 -3.07 -4.90 -8.58
N CYS A 300 -4.19 -5.33 -9.17
CA CYS A 300 -5.37 -4.55 -9.50
C CYS A 300 -6.62 -5.21 -8.92
N TYR A 301 -7.47 -4.44 -8.24
CA TYR A 301 -8.73 -4.94 -7.68
C TYR A 301 -9.71 -3.77 -7.48
N ASP A 302 -10.95 -3.84 -7.97
CA ASP A 302 -11.90 -2.71 -7.92
C ASP A 302 -12.76 -2.64 -6.66
N GLY A 303 -12.76 -3.68 -5.84
CA GLY A 303 -13.62 -3.74 -4.66
C GLY A 303 -13.05 -2.95 -3.48
N GLU A 304 -13.94 -2.49 -2.61
CA GLU A 304 -13.54 -2.15 -1.24
C GLU A 304 -13.37 -3.44 -0.43
N ALA A 305 -12.24 -3.56 0.27
CA ALA A 305 -12.01 -4.65 1.21
C ALA A 305 -12.76 -4.37 2.52
N GLU A 306 -13.84 -5.10 2.77
CA GLU A 306 -14.52 -5.08 4.07
C GLU A 306 -13.75 -5.97 5.06
N VAL A 307 -13.64 -5.56 6.32
CA VAL A 307 -13.01 -6.35 7.40
C VAL A 307 -14.01 -6.69 8.50
N ARG A 308 -13.89 -7.87 9.10
CA ARG A 308 -14.63 -8.26 10.31
C ARG A 308 -13.82 -9.15 11.24
N LEU A 309 -14.25 -9.22 12.50
CA LEU A 309 -13.73 -10.19 13.48
C LEU A 309 -14.70 -11.36 13.60
N ALA A 310 -14.29 -12.53 13.10
CA ALA A 310 -14.99 -13.79 13.29
C ALA A 310 -14.63 -14.43 14.64
N ASP A 311 -15.49 -15.32 15.13
CA ASP A 311 -15.27 -16.14 16.34
C ASP A 311 -14.99 -15.36 17.64
N GLY A 312 -15.35 -14.07 17.68
CA GLY A 312 -15.08 -13.19 18.81
C GLY A 312 -16.00 -13.39 20.00
N GLY A 313 -15.42 -13.40 21.21
CA GLY A 313 -16.17 -13.46 22.48
C GLY A 313 -17.07 -12.23 22.72
N ALA A 314 -17.86 -12.26 23.80
CA ALA A 314 -19.00 -11.38 24.10
C ALA A 314 -18.80 -9.85 24.06
N GLN A 315 -17.60 -9.33 23.79
CA GLN A 315 -17.32 -7.90 23.62
C GLN A 315 -16.94 -7.48 22.19
N GLY A 316 -16.81 -8.40 21.23
CA GLY A 316 -16.57 -8.08 19.81
C GLY A 316 -15.22 -7.40 19.48
N ALA A 317 -14.36 -7.16 20.47
CA ALA A 317 -13.06 -6.50 20.33
C ALA A 317 -11.90 -7.50 20.11
N ALA A 318 -12.18 -8.78 19.93
CA ALA A 318 -11.16 -9.76 19.60
C ALA A 318 -11.74 -10.88 18.75
N GLY A 319 -10.97 -11.40 17.79
CA GLY A 319 -11.41 -12.49 16.92
C GLY A 319 -10.43 -12.75 15.77
N VAL A 320 -10.79 -13.70 14.90
CA VAL A 320 -10.08 -14.00 13.64
C VAL A 320 -10.39 -12.89 12.65
N VAL A 321 -9.37 -12.37 11.97
CA VAL A 321 -9.55 -11.34 10.95
C VAL A 321 -10.02 -12.00 9.66
N GLU A 322 -11.19 -11.60 9.18
CA GLU A 322 -11.69 -11.95 7.85
C GLU A 322 -11.82 -10.70 6.99
N MET A 323 -11.48 -10.85 5.71
CA MET A 323 -11.61 -9.84 4.67
C MET A 323 -12.58 -10.31 3.60
N ARG A 324 -13.38 -9.40 3.07
CA ARG A 324 -14.29 -9.67 1.96
C ARG A 324 -13.67 -9.23 0.64
N LEU A 325 -13.40 -10.16 -0.26
CA LEU A 325 -12.84 -9.91 -1.59
C LEU A 325 -13.66 -10.66 -2.66
N GLY A 326 -13.99 -9.99 -3.76
CA GLY A 326 -14.85 -10.54 -4.82
C GLY A 326 -16.20 -11.05 -4.33
N GLY A 327 -16.75 -10.42 -3.29
CA GLY A 327 -18.01 -10.80 -2.66
C GLY A 327 -17.92 -11.92 -1.62
N GLU A 328 -16.78 -12.60 -1.50
CA GLU A 328 -16.57 -13.75 -0.60
C GLU A 328 -15.77 -13.36 0.64
N TRP A 329 -16.06 -14.00 1.78
CA TRP A 329 -15.28 -13.84 3.01
C TRP A 329 -14.18 -14.88 3.10
N GLY A 330 -12.96 -14.43 3.40
CA GLY A 330 -11.81 -15.30 3.70
C GLY A 330 -11.02 -14.76 4.88
N ALA A 331 -10.42 -15.67 5.64
CA ALA A 331 -9.54 -15.32 6.75
C ALA A 331 -8.18 -14.83 6.25
N VAL A 332 -7.61 -13.88 6.98
CA VAL A 332 -6.27 -13.36 6.73
C VAL A 332 -5.24 -14.38 7.22
N CYS A 333 -4.20 -14.60 6.43
CA CYS A 333 -3.08 -15.46 6.80
C CYS A 333 -2.34 -14.89 8.02
N ASP A 334 -1.93 -15.73 8.97
CA ASP A 334 -1.15 -15.28 10.14
C ASP A 334 0.34 -15.10 9.87
N SER A 335 0.86 -15.69 8.79
CA SER A 335 2.25 -15.50 8.40
C SER A 335 2.49 -14.02 8.08
N ARG A 336 3.42 -13.41 8.82
CA ARG A 336 3.76 -11.98 8.77
C ARG A 336 2.70 -11.02 9.30
N PHE A 337 1.52 -11.50 9.69
CA PHE A 337 0.50 -10.65 10.28
C PHE A 337 0.91 -10.25 11.71
N ASP A 338 1.19 -8.97 11.90
CA ASP A 338 1.74 -8.44 13.14
C ASP A 338 0.89 -7.30 13.74
N ASP A 339 1.43 -6.67 14.78
CA ASP A 339 0.73 -5.62 15.52
C ASP A 339 0.37 -4.42 14.63
N PHE A 340 1.17 -4.08 13.60
CA PHE A 340 0.83 -3.00 12.68
C PHE A 340 -0.36 -3.34 11.80
N ASP A 341 -0.44 -4.56 11.28
CA ASP A 341 -1.63 -5.02 10.54
C ASP A 341 -2.87 -5.00 11.45
N ALA A 342 -2.71 -5.44 12.70
CA ALA A 342 -3.77 -5.39 13.70
C ALA A 342 -4.23 -3.96 13.99
N TRP A 343 -3.32 -2.97 14.01
CA TRP A 343 -3.69 -1.57 14.22
C TRP A 343 -4.58 -1.05 13.10
N VAL A 344 -4.23 -1.34 11.84
CA VAL A 344 -5.01 -0.90 10.67
C VAL A 344 -6.38 -1.58 10.65
N VAL A 345 -6.42 -2.90 10.85
CA VAL A 345 -7.68 -3.65 10.93
C VAL A 345 -8.58 -3.10 12.05
N CYS A 346 -8.03 -2.87 13.25
CA CYS A 346 -8.81 -2.34 14.36
C CYS A 346 -9.27 -0.90 14.12
N LYS A 347 -8.47 -0.05 13.44
CA LYS A 347 -8.91 1.30 13.01
C LYS A 347 -10.10 1.25 12.07
N MET A 348 -10.06 0.38 11.06
CA MET A 348 -11.19 0.18 10.13
C MET A 348 -12.46 -0.28 10.85
N LEU A 349 -12.31 -1.08 11.91
CA LEU A 349 -13.43 -1.54 12.75
C LEU A 349 -13.92 -0.49 13.77
N GLY A 350 -13.36 0.72 13.76
CA GLY A 350 -13.75 1.83 14.65
C GLY A 350 -13.13 1.78 16.05
N TYR A 351 -12.14 0.92 16.28
CA TYR A 351 -11.36 0.91 17.52
C TYR A 351 -10.17 1.86 17.43
N ASN A 352 -9.57 2.15 18.60
CA ASN A 352 -8.26 2.77 18.62
C ASN A 352 -7.24 1.70 18.18
N GLY A 353 -6.70 1.85 16.98
CA GLY A 353 -5.66 0.92 16.48
C GLY A 353 -4.45 0.88 17.40
N ASP A 354 -4.09 2.03 17.96
CA ASP A 354 -2.94 2.19 18.86
C ASP A 354 -3.12 1.28 20.09
N ASP A 355 -2.20 0.34 20.25
CA ASP A 355 -2.23 -0.72 21.26
C ASP A 355 -3.10 -1.96 20.94
N SER A 356 -3.53 -2.15 19.68
CA SER A 356 -4.14 -3.43 19.23
C SER A 356 -3.07 -4.51 19.03
N ARG A 357 -3.41 -5.78 19.26
CA ARG A 357 -2.46 -6.92 19.30
C ARG A 357 -2.80 -7.98 18.28
N ALA A 358 -1.82 -8.45 17.52
CA ALA A 358 -1.93 -9.65 16.70
C ALA A 358 -1.71 -10.92 17.54
N TYR A 359 -2.37 -12.01 17.14
CA TYR A 359 -2.08 -13.35 17.62
C TYR A 359 -2.38 -14.40 16.54
N LYS A 360 -1.77 -15.57 16.69
CA LYS A 360 -1.98 -16.71 15.78
C LYS A 360 -3.11 -17.58 16.31
N GLN A 361 -4.14 -17.82 15.49
CA GLN A 361 -5.22 -18.75 15.82
C GLN A 361 -5.03 -20.06 15.05
N ALA A 362 -4.86 -21.15 15.79
CA ALA A 362 -4.81 -22.50 15.21
C ALA A 362 -6.22 -22.94 14.77
N GLY A 363 -6.36 -23.42 13.52
CA GLY A 363 -7.63 -23.99 13.02
C GLY A 363 -8.12 -23.49 11.65
N GLY A 364 -7.25 -23.01 10.75
CA GLY A 364 -7.64 -22.51 9.43
C GLY A 364 -8.30 -23.54 8.50
N ALA A 365 -8.22 -24.85 8.81
CA ALA A 365 -8.64 -25.93 7.91
C ALA A 365 -10.14 -25.97 7.55
N ALA A 366 -11.01 -25.21 8.24
CA ALA A 366 -12.44 -25.18 7.96
C ALA A 366 -12.92 -23.91 7.24
N ARG A 367 -12.02 -22.95 6.93
CA ARG A 367 -12.38 -21.66 6.32
C ARG A 367 -11.48 -21.34 5.12
N THR A 368 -11.99 -20.56 4.17
CA THR A 368 -11.18 -19.98 3.09
C THR A 368 -10.13 -19.08 3.72
N VAL A 369 -8.86 -19.25 3.36
CA VAL A 369 -7.75 -18.39 3.80
C VAL A 369 -7.19 -17.70 2.56
N TRP A 370 -7.15 -16.37 2.58
CA TRP A 370 -6.54 -15.61 1.51
C TRP A 370 -5.03 -15.88 1.49
N GLN A 371 -4.51 -16.36 0.35
CA GLN A 371 -3.08 -16.62 0.15
C GLN A 371 -2.32 -15.32 -0.17
N MET A 372 -2.54 -14.31 0.69
CA MET A 372 -1.89 -13.01 0.67
C MET A 372 -1.48 -12.66 2.09
N HIS A 373 -0.42 -11.86 2.21
CA HIS A 373 0.09 -11.38 3.48
C HIS A 373 -0.01 -9.87 3.51
N LEU A 374 -0.71 -9.34 4.51
CA LEU A 374 -0.69 -7.91 4.83
C LEU A 374 0.68 -7.56 5.43
N ASP A 375 1.21 -6.41 5.04
CA ASP A 375 2.46 -5.85 5.56
C ASP A 375 2.28 -4.33 5.74
N CYS A 376 1.42 -3.96 6.68
CA CYS A 376 1.10 -2.57 7.01
C CYS A 376 2.22 -1.89 7.81
N LEU A 377 2.31 -0.55 7.73
CA LEU A 377 3.17 0.31 8.55
C LEU A 377 2.49 0.81 9.84
N GLY A 378 1.19 0.53 9.99
CA GLY A 378 0.38 0.84 11.17
C GLY A 378 -0.24 2.24 11.17
N HIS A 379 0.13 3.11 10.22
CA HIS A 379 -0.43 4.45 10.06
C HIS A 379 -1.53 4.52 9.00
N GLU A 380 -1.71 3.47 8.22
CA GLU A 380 -2.77 3.34 7.23
C GLU A 380 -4.14 3.43 7.90
N THR A 381 -5.10 3.98 7.14
CA THR A 381 -6.50 4.10 7.57
C THR A 381 -7.32 2.90 7.17
N HIS A 382 -6.92 2.24 6.08
CA HIS A 382 -7.59 1.09 5.51
C HIS A 382 -6.54 0.07 5.07
N VAL A 383 -6.87 -1.23 5.10
CA VAL A 383 -5.99 -2.29 4.60
C VAL A 383 -5.63 -2.04 3.14
N GLN A 384 -6.45 -1.27 2.41
CA GLN A 384 -6.19 -0.90 1.04
C GLN A 384 -4.89 -0.12 0.81
N GLN A 385 -4.35 0.49 1.85
CA GLN A 385 -3.12 1.27 1.80
C GLN A 385 -1.91 0.45 2.22
N CYS A 386 -2.11 -0.75 2.77
CA CYS A 386 -1.03 -1.63 3.19
C CYS A 386 -0.37 -2.30 1.99
N ARG A 387 0.90 -2.68 2.15
CA ARG A 387 1.56 -3.55 1.18
C ARG A 387 0.93 -4.94 1.24
N LEU A 388 0.83 -5.56 0.07
CA LEU A 388 0.52 -6.97 -0.07
C LEU A 388 1.76 -7.73 -0.46
N ARG A 389 1.97 -8.88 0.15
CA ARG A 389 2.98 -9.85 -0.26
C ARG A 389 2.29 -11.16 -0.64
N PHE A 390 2.83 -11.79 -1.67
CA PHE A 390 2.41 -13.09 -2.16
C PHE A 390 3.59 -14.06 -2.16
N ASN A 391 3.31 -15.33 -1.94
CA ASN A 391 4.27 -16.40 -2.13
C ASN A 391 3.53 -17.69 -2.49
N ASN A 392 4.27 -18.74 -2.81
CA ASN A 392 3.69 -20.05 -3.11
C ASN A 392 3.43 -20.90 -1.85
N GLU A 393 3.64 -20.37 -0.65
CA GLU A 393 3.39 -21.10 0.59
C GLU A 393 1.90 -21.09 0.93
N THR A 394 1.36 -22.25 1.29
CA THR A 394 -0.04 -22.35 1.69
C THR A 394 -0.18 -22.02 3.16
N CYS A 395 -0.99 -21.00 3.48
CA CYS A 395 -1.23 -20.60 4.85
C CYS A 395 -2.22 -21.56 5.55
N SER A 396 -1.77 -22.19 6.63
CA SER A 396 -2.56 -23.19 7.39
C SER A 396 -3.15 -22.65 8.69
N SER A 397 -2.75 -21.45 9.09
CA SER A 397 -3.17 -20.73 10.29
C SER A 397 -3.71 -19.35 9.92
N THR A 398 -4.47 -18.75 10.82
CA THR A 398 -5.20 -17.51 10.54
C THR A 398 -4.88 -16.44 11.57
N ALA A 399 -4.77 -15.22 11.09
CA ALA A 399 -4.52 -14.05 11.92
C ALA A 399 -5.71 -13.77 12.83
N GLY A 400 -5.43 -13.48 14.09
CA GLY A 400 -6.38 -12.96 15.04
C GLY A 400 -5.90 -11.63 15.61
N VAL A 401 -6.84 -10.80 16.05
CA VAL A 401 -6.54 -9.52 16.69
C VAL A 401 -7.29 -9.35 17.98
N VAL A 402 -6.70 -8.59 18.90
CA VAL A 402 -7.36 -8.00 20.06
C VAL A 402 -7.25 -6.49 19.92
N CYS A 403 -8.37 -5.84 19.63
CA CYS A 403 -8.46 -4.39 19.45
C CYS A 403 -8.48 -3.67 20.81
N SER A 404 -7.79 -2.53 20.88
CA SER A 404 -7.81 -1.66 22.05
C SER A 404 -8.88 -0.58 21.92
N SER A 405 -9.64 -0.33 22.99
CA SER A 405 -10.53 0.84 23.07
C SER A 405 -9.83 2.05 23.71
N THR A 406 -8.68 1.85 24.33
CA THR A 406 -7.93 2.90 25.04
C THR A 406 -6.64 3.24 24.32
N SER A 407 -6.45 4.52 23.97
CA SER A 407 -5.20 5.01 23.39
C SER A 407 -4.16 5.32 24.48
N GLY A 408 -2.88 5.12 24.15
CA GLY A 408 -1.74 5.59 24.97
C GLY A 408 -1.36 4.74 26.18
N THR A 409 -2.04 3.62 26.44
CA THR A 409 -1.70 2.67 27.51
C THR A 409 -0.28 2.14 27.36
N LEU A 410 0.09 1.68 26.16
CA LEU A 410 1.45 1.22 25.88
C LEU A 410 2.50 2.32 26.03
N ASN A 411 2.23 3.51 25.51
CA ASN A 411 3.13 4.67 25.62
C ASN A 411 3.40 5.04 27.08
N SER A 412 2.35 5.15 27.89
CA SER A 412 2.47 5.48 29.31
C SER A 412 3.18 4.38 30.11
N GLY A 413 2.88 3.11 29.80
CA GLY A 413 3.56 1.96 30.39
C GLY A 413 5.06 1.95 30.08
N LEU A 414 5.43 2.12 28.81
CA LEU A 414 6.83 2.16 28.39
C LEU A 414 7.57 3.34 29.03
N GLN A 415 6.99 4.54 29.00
CA GLN A 415 7.58 5.73 29.64
C GLN A 415 7.79 5.57 31.16
N SER A 416 6.96 4.76 31.83
CA SER A 416 7.12 4.49 33.26
C SER A 416 8.36 3.63 33.59
N LEU A 417 8.85 2.85 32.62
CA LEU A 417 10.03 1.99 32.75
C LEU A 417 11.32 2.65 32.25
N LEU A 418 11.22 3.75 31.50
CA LEU A 418 12.35 4.44 30.88
C LEU A 418 12.81 5.66 31.68
N PRO A 419 14.10 6.01 31.65
CA PRO A 419 14.61 7.23 32.27
C PRO A 419 14.03 8.50 31.62
N LYS A 420 13.68 9.51 32.44
CA LYS A 420 13.21 10.82 31.95
C LYS A 420 14.30 11.64 31.24
N GLN A 421 15.56 11.47 31.68
CA GLN A 421 16.74 12.07 31.08
C GLN A 421 17.30 11.06 30.07
N CYS A 422 17.09 11.33 28.79
CA CYS A 422 17.50 10.49 27.67
C CYS A 422 17.74 11.37 26.43
N GLY A 423 18.51 10.87 25.47
CA GLY A 423 18.67 11.50 24.16
C GLY A 423 19.36 12.85 24.16
N GLU A 424 20.08 13.16 25.24
CA GLU A 424 20.85 14.39 25.42
C GLU A 424 22.35 14.01 25.48
N ALA A 425 23.15 14.64 24.64
CA ALA A 425 24.61 14.58 24.69
C ALA A 425 25.14 15.95 25.14
N GLU A 426 26.20 15.99 25.94
CA GLU A 426 26.86 17.26 26.29
C GLU A 426 27.43 17.90 25.02
N ASP A 427 27.20 19.20 24.85
CA ASP A 427 27.64 19.96 23.68
C ASP A 427 29.17 20.09 23.64
N ALA A 428 29.83 19.23 22.87
CA ALA A 428 31.27 19.24 22.69
C ALA A 428 31.78 20.47 21.92
N SER A 429 30.90 21.33 21.37
CA SER A 429 31.29 22.58 20.71
C SER A 429 31.95 23.58 21.67
N GLN A 430 31.83 23.40 22.99
CA GLN A 430 32.53 24.23 23.98
C GLN A 430 34.01 23.85 24.19
N PHE A 431 34.49 22.73 23.62
CA PHE A 431 35.88 22.25 23.75
C PHE A 431 36.77 22.60 22.53
N PHE A 432 36.38 23.60 21.73
CA PHE A 432 37.03 24.07 20.50
C PHE A 432 38.38 24.82 20.70
N LEU A 433 39.35 24.22 21.40
CA LEU A 433 40.72 24.78 21.43
C LEU A 433 41.87 23.83 21.12
N THR A 434 41.67 22.53 20.87
CA THR A 434 42.79 21.69 20.43
C THR A 434 42.35 20.47 19.63
N ARG A 435 42.31 20.59 18.30
CA ARG A 435 43.17 19.86 17.34
C ARG A 435 42.57 19.92 15.94
N LEU A 436 43.46 20.18 14.99
CA LEU A 436 43.20 20.36 13.57
C LEU A 436 42.62 19.09 12.95
N ALA A 437 41.45 19.27 12.33
CA ALA A 437 40.76 18.30 11.49
C ALA A 437 41.59 17.94 10.24
N LYS A 438 41.49 16.67 9.80
CA LYS A 438 41.72 16.32 8.40
C LYS A 438 40.75 15.22 7.93
N VAL A 439 40.27 15.47 6.71
CA VAL A 439 39.11 15.02 5.90
C VAL A 439 39.24 13.53 5.42
N ARG A 440 38.22 12.70 5.11
CA ARG A 440 37.02 12.83 4.22
C ARG A 440 35.92 11.76 4.50
N PHE A 441 34.64 12.20 4.40
CA PHE A 441 33.34 11.47 4.32
C PHE A 441 32.69 10.81 5.55
N GLY A 442 33.21 11.07 6.75
CA GLY A 442 32.47 10.97 8.02
C GLY A 442 33.11 11.93 9.03
N GLU A 443 32.34 12.43 9.99
CA GLU A 443 32.92 13.16 11.13
C GLU A 443 33.42 12.12 12.13
N THR A 444 34.68 12.23 12.59
CA THR A 444 35.05 11.58 13.86
C THR A 444 34.21 12.30 14.92
N PRO A 445 33.31 11.61 15.65
CA PRO A 445 32.54 12.25 16.70
C PRO A 445 33.52 12.94 17.64
N THR A 446 33.18 14.16 18.06
CA THR A 446 33.84 14.71 19.24
C THR A 446 33.65 13.71 20.39
N ARG A 447 34.70 13.58 21.21
CA ARG A 447 34.79 12.55 22.25
C ARG A 447 33.49 12.53 23.09
N PHE A 448 32.75 11.41 23.03
CA PHE A 448 31.48 11.17 23.75
C PHE A 448 30.20 11.84 23.21
N ASP A 449 30.13 12.25 21.94
CA ASP A 449 28.88 12.78 21.34
C ASP A 449 27.70 11.79 21.27
N HIS A 450 27.99 10.50 21.47
CA HIS A 450 27.01 9.40 21.43
C HIS A 450 27.11 8.52 22.68
N PRO A 451 26.75 9.05 23.87
CA PRO A 451 26.94 8.39 25.17
C PRO A 451 26.05 7.14 25.36
N TRP A 452 25.12 6.88 24.46
CA TRP A 452 24.25 5.70 24.45
C TRP A 452 24.81 4.50 23.70
N LEU A 453 25.91 4.66 22.96
CA LEU A 453 26.53 3.59 22.19
C LEU A 453 27.21 2.57 23.11
N VAL A 454 26.98 1.28 22.88
CA VAL A 454 27.65 0.19 23.62
C VAL A 454 28.39 -0.75 22.69
N SER A 455 29.50 -1.30 23.19
CA SER A 455 30.27 -2.34 22.52
C SER A 455 29.89 -3.70 23.10
N LEU A 456 29.36 -4.60 22.24
CA LEU A 456 29.15 -6.00 22.58
C LEU A 456 30.40 -6.80 22.26
N ARG A 457 31.01 -7.39 23.28
CA ARG A 457 32.33 -8.02 23.18
C ARG A 457 32.29 -9.49 23.58
N ARG A 458 32.96 -10.32 22.80
CA ARG A 458 33.18 -11.73 23.13
C ARG A 458 34.48 -11.89 23.90
N GLN A 459 34.40 -12.40 25.12
CA GLN A 459 35.58 -12.70 25.94
C GLN A 459 36.20 -14.05 25.53
N ARG A 460 37.54 -14.13 25.44
CA ARG A 460 38.25 -15.41 25.27
C ARG A 460 38.49 -16.06 26.64
N LEU A 461 37.95 -17.26 26.83
CA LEU A 461 38.20 -18.09 28.02
C LEU A 461 39.72 -18.25 28.26
N GLY A 462 40.19 -17.88 29.45
CA GLY A 462 41.58 -18.07 29.89
C GLY A 462 42.59 -17.02 29.44
N SER A 463 42.17 -15.92 28.82
CA SER A 463 43.04 -14.83 28.35
C SER A 463 42.79 -13.53 29.12
N ALA A 464 43.86 -12.84 29.54
CA ALA A 464 43.81 -11.47 30.08
C ALA A 464 43.70 -10.40 28.98
N GLN A 465 43.59 -10.79 27.70
CA GLN A 465 43.40 -9.86 26.59
C GLN A 465 41.96 -9.37 26.50
N GLU A 466 41.78 -8.14 26.02
CA GLU A 466 40.47 -7.54 25.79
C GLU A 466 39.60 -8.41 24.86
N GLY A 467 38.30 -8.50 25.17
CA GLY A 467 37.34 -9.22 24.34
C GLY A 467 37.26 -8.62 22.93
N VAL A 468 36.91 -9.42 21.94
CA VAL A 468 36.79 -8.96 20.54
C VAL A 468 35.41 -8.30 20.37
N LEU A 469 35.38 -7.08 19.83
CA LEU A 469 34.13 -6.40 19.44
C LEU A 469 33.38 -7.29 18.43
N GLN A 470 32.08 -7.44 18.62
CA GLN A 470 31.21 -8.19 17.71
C GLN A 470 30.18 -7.29 17.05
N CYS A 471 29.51 -6.47 17.86
CA CYS A 471 28.42 -5.60 17.43
C CYS A 471 28.32 -4.37 18.31
N GLY A 472 27.59 -3.38 17.83
CA GLY A 472 27.09 -2.27 18.61
C GLY A 472 25.82 -2.62 19.40
N GLY A 473 25.37 -1.66 20.20
CA GLY A 473 24.11 -1.69 20.91
C GLY A 473 23.77 -0.30 21.41
N THR A 474 22.58 -0.16 21.98
CA THR A 474 22.06 1.12 22.48
C THR A 474 21.53 0.98 23.90
N ILE A 475 22.00 1.85 24.80
CA ILE A 475 21.45 1.98 26.17
C ILE A 475 20.07 2.62 26.09
N ILE A 476 19.05 1.95 26.63
CA ILE A 476 17.69 2.53 26.77
C ILE A 476 17.28 2.74 28.23
N SER A 477 17.94 2.07 29.18
CA SER A 477 17.74 2.26 30.62
C SER A 477 18.95 1.76 31.41
N GLU A 478 18.89 1.84 32.75
CA GLU A 478 19.97 1.38 33.63
C GLU A 478 20.26 -0.13 33.49
N TYR A 479 19.29 -0.93 33.08
CA TYR A 479 19.43 -2.39 33.02
C TYR A 479 19.28 -2.97 31.62
N TYR A 480 18.80 -2.19 30.65
CA TYR A 480 18.39 -2.71 29.36
C TYR A 480 19.10 -2.04 28.20
N ILE A 481 19.53 -2.88 27.25
CA ILE A 481 20.22 -2.51 26.02
C ILE A 481 19.51 -3.16 24.85
N VAL A 482 19.32 -2.39 23.78
CA VAL A 482 18.77 -2.87 22.51
C VAL A 482 19.91 -3.10 21.52
N THR A 483 19.84 -4.18 20.76
CA THR A 483 20.81 -4.54 19.70
C THR A 483 20.12 -5.38 18.63
N ALA A 484 20.85 -5.83 17.61
CA ALA A 484 20.35 -6.73 16.59
C ALA A 484 20.37 -8.20 17.06
N ALA A 485 19.40 -9.00 16.63
CA ALA A 485 19.31 -10.43 16.96
C ALA A 485 20.34 -11.28 16.20
N HIS A 486 20.72 -10.91 14.98
CA HIS A 486 21.72 -11.64 14.19
C HIS A 486 23.10 -11.61 14.89
N CYS A 487 23.42 -10.50 15.56
CA CYS A 487 24.62 -10.34 16.39
C CYS A 487 24.75 -11.42 17.47
N LEU A 488 23.63 -11.99 17.91
CA LEU A 488 23.55 -12.97 18.99
C LEU A 488 23.37 -14.41 18.48
N SER A 489 23.16 -14.59 17.17
CA SER A 489 22.70 -15.87 16.61
C SER A 489 23.81 -16.88 16.31
N HIS A 490 25.06 -16.41 16.19
CA HIS A 490 26.26 -17.27 16.10
C HIS A 490 26.95 -17.47 17.45
N LEU A 491 26.42 -16.87 18.52
CA LEU A 491 27.08 -16.79 19.81
C LEU A 491 26.39 -17.72 20.81
N GLY A 492 27.00 -18.88 21.07
CA GLY A 492 26.69 -19.66 22.26
C GLY A 492 26.82 -18.75 23.48
N SER A 493 25.78 -18.68 24.31
CA SER A 493 25.46 -17.67 25.33
C SER A 493 26.48 -17.44 26.46
N LEU A 494 27.70 -17.98 26.38
CA LEU A 494 28.54 -18.18 27.57
C LEU A 494 29.68 -17.17 27.80
N ASN A 495 29.93 -16.17 26.94
CA ASN A 495 31.05 -15.22 27.18
C ASN A 495 30.85 -13.83 26.55
N LEU A 496 29.64 -13.25 26.65
CA LEU A 496 29.37 -11.89 26.17
C LEU A 496 29.43 -10.87 27.30
N VAL A 497 30.12 -9.77 27.05
CA VAL A 497 30.25 -8.63 27.94
C VAL A 497 29.81 -7.38 27.19
N VAL A 498 29.02 -6.54 27.87
CA VAL A 498 28.67 -5.20 27.40
C VAL A 498 29.70 -4.24 27.95
N ARG A 499 30.28 -3.40 27.10
CA ARG A 499 31.11 -2.27 27.52
C ARG A 499 30.43 -0.95 27.16
N VAL A 500 30.32 -0.06 28.14
CA VAL A 500 29.75 1.30 28.02
C VAL A 500 30.83 2.35 28.25
N GLY A 501 30.62 3.58 27.75
CA GLY A 501 31.58 4.69 27.96
C GLY A 501 32.93 4.49 27.27
N ASP A 502 32.97 3.59 26.28
CA ASP A 502 34.12 3.30 25.44
C ASP A 502 34.13 4.26 24.24
N HIS A 503 35.28 4.88 23.98
CA HIS A 503 35.49 5.71 22.79
C HIS A 503 36.63 5.12 21.95
N THR A 504 37.70 4.64 22.57
CA THR A 504 38.77 3.92 21.88
C THR A 504 38.71 2.41 22.18
N ALA A 505 38.15 1.62 21.25
CA ALA A 505 37.79 0.21 21.47
C ALA A 505 38.93 -0.72 21.96
N ASN A 506 40.18 -0.32 21.75
CA ASN A 506 41.40 -1.07 22.09
C ASN A 506 42.23 -0.41 23.22
N LEU A 507 41.71 0.64 23.86
CA LEU A 507 42.44 1.42 24.85
C LEU A 507 41.49 1.89 25.96
N ARG A 508 41.68 1.41 27.19
CA ARG A 508 40.87 1.86 28.34
C ARG A 508 41.23 3.30 28.74
N GLU A 509 40.26 4.19 28.62
CA GLU A 509 40.32 5.62 28.94
C GLU A 509 39.74 5.97 30.33
N GLN A 510 39.51 4.96 31.17
CA GLN A 510 38.99 5.04 32.55
C GLN A 510 37.50 5.43 32.65
N SER A 511 36.84 5.71 31.53
CA SER A 511 35.38 5.88 31.46
C SER A 511 34.64 4.58 31.21
N GLU A 512 35.35 3.51 30.85
CA GLU A 512 34.73 2.26 30.45
C GLU A 512 34.23 1.48 31.66
N GLU A 513 32.99 1.05 31.58
CA GLU A 513 32.43 0.07 32.51
C GLU A 513 31.99 -1.17 31.74
N GLU A 514 32.35 -2.35 32.26
CA GLU A 514 31.96 -3.64 31.70
C GLU A 514 30.91 -4.31 32.59
N TYR A 515 29.87 -4.84 31.93
CA TYR A 515 28.74 -5.51 32.53
C TYR A 515 28.54 -6.89 31.88
N PHE A 516 28.37 -7.92 32.71
CA PHE A 516 27.93 -9.23 32.22
C PHE A 516 26.44 -9.20 31.87
N ILE A 517 26.04 -10.09 30.97
CA ILE A 517 24.64 -10.21 30.55
C ILE A 517 23.91 -11.18 31.48
N ASP A 518 22.79 -10.74 32.05
CA ASP A 518 21.89 -11.53 32.89
C ASP A 518 20.93 -12.34 32.02
N LYS A 519 20.33 -11.68 31.02
CA LYS A 519 19.32 -12.28 30.16
C LYS A 519 19.37 -11.72 28.75
N ILE A 520 19.08 -12.60 27.78
CA ILE A 520 19.00 -12.28 26.36
C ILE A 520 17.61 -12.64 25.86
N TRP A 521 16.93 -11.70 25.23
CA TRP A 521 15.74 -11.95 24.43
C TRP A 521 16.05 -11.61 22.98
N LYS A 522 15.92 -12.59 22.09
CA LYS A 522 15.81 -12.35 20.65
C LYS A 522 14.32 -12.34 20.31
N HIS A 523 13.91 -11.57 19.31
CA HIS A 523 12.53 -11.62 18.85
C HIS A 523 12.13 -13.07 18.51
N GLU A 524 10.96 -13.51 18.95
CA GLU A 524 10.51 -14.89 18.79
C GLU A 524 10.39 -15.31 17.32
N GLU A 525 10.10 -14.35 16.45
CA GLU A 525 9.92 -14.55 15.01
C GLU A 525 11.17 -14.16 14.19
N PHE A 526 12.29 -13.90 14.86
CA PHE A 526 13.55 -13.64 14.17
C PHE A 526 14.09 -14.91 13.51
N SER A 527 14.45 -14.82 12.22
CA SER A 527 15.11 -15.90 11.50
C SER A 527 16.17 -15.38 10.53
N LEU A 528 17.37 -16.01 10.58
CA LEU A 528 18.45 -15.75 9.63
C LEU A 528 18.10 -16.22 8.20
N TYR A 529 17.15 -17.15 8.08
CA TYR A 529 16.70 -17.67 6.79
C TYR A 529 15.61 -16.80 6.14
N SER A 530 14.97 -15.91 6.91
CA SER A 530 13.97 -14.95 6.42
C SER A 530 14.59 -13.56 6.27
N PHE A 531 15.83 -13.48 5.78
CA PHE A 531 16.52 -12.22 5.47
C PHE A 531 16.58 -11.24 6.65
N ASN A 532 16.76 -11.78 7.85
CA ASN A 532 16.83 -11.04 9.10
C ASN A 532 15.55 -10.26 9.46
N ASP A 533 14.38 -10.68 8.97
CA ASP A 533 13.12 -10.11 9.49
C ASP A 533 13.06 -10.25 11.01
N ASN A 534 12.50 -9.26 11.69
CA ASN A 534 12.48 -9.15 13.15
C ASN A 534 13.87 -9.11 13.83
N ASP A 535 14.87 -8.48 13.20
CA ASP A 535 16.24 -8.38 13.73
C ASP A 535 16.38 -7.39 14.89
N VAL A 536 15.80 -7.76 16.03
CA VAL A 536 15.87 -7.03 17.29
C VAL A 536 16.12 -7.97 18.46
N ALA A 537 16.96 -7.53 19.38
CA ALA A 537 17.21 -8.20 20.63
C ALA A 537 17.30 -7.21 21.79
N LEU A 538 16.89 -7.68 22.96
CA LEU A 538 16.96 -6.97 24.23
C LEU A 538 17.90 -7.73 25.17
N LEU A 539 18.82 -7.00 25.78
CA LEU A 539 19.78 -7.52 26.74
C LEU A 539 19.50 -6.90 28.10
N LYS A 540 19.43 -7.74 29.14
CA LYS A 540 19.46 -7.29 30.54
C LYS A 540 20.86 -7.47 31.10
N VAL A 541 21.45 -6.42 31.64
CA VAL A 541 22.76 -6.49 32.30
C VAL A 541 22.65 -6.97 33.74
N GLN A 542 23.67 -7.68 34.21
CA GLN A 542 23.81 -8.05 35.62
C GLN A 542 24.14 -6.81 36.45
N PRO A 543 23.48 -6.61 37.60
CA PRO A 543 23.82 -5.51 38.50
C PRO A 543 25.26 -5.61 39.00
N LYS A 544 25.99 -4.50 38.95
CA LYS A 544 27.33 -4.37 39.53
C LYS A 544 27.22 -3.59 40.82
N ASP A 545 27.65 -4.18 41.93
CA ASP A 545 27.51 -3.62 43.28
C ASP A 545 26.05 -3.25 43.62
N GLY A 546 25.08 -4.05 43.14
CA GLY A 546 23.65 -3.83 43.37
C GLY A 546 23.02 -2.71 42.54
N ARG A 547 23.72 -2.15 41.55
CA ARG A 547 23.21 -1.09 40.67
C ARG A 547 23.35 -1.47 39.19
N GLY A 548 22.50 -0.90 38.35
CA GLY A 548 22.63 -0.98 36.90
C GLY A 548 23.74 -0.09 36.35
N ILE A 549 23.69 0.17 35.06
CA ILE A 549 24.55 1.09 34.32
C ILE A 549 24.46 2.49 34.95
N ARG A 550 25.62 3.06 35.28
CA ARG A 550 25.70 4.39 35.90
C ARG A 550 25.72 5.47 34.84
N PHE A 551 24.72 6.33 34.86
CA PHE A 551 24.67 7.46 33.93
C PHE A 551 25.61 8.59 34.31
N SER A 552 26.26 9.16 33.30
CA SER A 552 27.20 10.27 33.38
C SER A 552 27.22 11.00 32.03
N SER A 553 27.95 12.10 31.89
CA SER A 553 28.08 12.78 30.59
C SER A 553 28.65 11.91 29.46
N LYS A 554 29.27 10.76 29.79
CA LYS A 554 29.86 9.81 28.84
C LYS A 554 29.00 8.56 28.62
N VAL A 555 27.99 8.35 29.47
CA VAL A 555 27.12 7.17 29.46
C VAL A 555 25.70 7.62 29.75
N MET A 556 24.85 7.69 28.74
CA MET A 556 23.46 8.16 28.86
C MET A 556 22.55 7.27 28.02
N PRO A 557 21.28 7.10 28.41
CA PRO A 557 20.32 6.37 27.60
C PRO A 557 19.85 7.22 26.40
N LEU A 558 19.54 6.57 25.29
CA LEU A 558 18.82 7.17 24.18
C LEU A 558 17.31 7.06 24.44
N CYS A 559 16.51 8.05 24.03
CA CYS A 559 15.06 7.95 24.16
C CYS A 559 14.51 6.88 23.19
N LEU A 560 13.37 6.29 23.53
CA LEU A 560 12.57 5.52 22.57
C LEU A 560 11.48 6.42 21.98
N PRO A 561 11.12 6.25 20.70
CA PRO A 561 10.01 6.96 20.08
C PRO A 561 8.67 6.55 20.70
N HIS A 562 7.63 7.33 20.44
CA HIS A 562 6.27 6.97 20.79
C HIS A 562 5.71 5.90 19.84
N VAL A 563 4.79 5.10 20.37
CA VAL A 563 3.98 4.15 19.59
C VAL A 563 3.19 4.92 18.54
N GLY A 564 3.25 4.47 17.28
CA GLY A 564 2.57 5.11 16.15
C GLY A 564 3.24 6.37 15.60
N GLU A 565 4.45 6.70 16.08
CA GLU A 565 5.15 7.91 15.65
C GLU A 565 5.68 7.81 14.21
N SER A 566 5.47 8.88 13.43
CA SER A 566 5.91 8.97 12.03
C SER A 566 7.42 9.23 11.91
N TYR A 567 7.99 8.73 10.82
CA TYR A 567 9.39 8.96 10.42
C TYR A 567 9.54 10.17 9.50
N GLU A 568 8.44 10.82 9.12
CA GLU A 568 8.44 12.00 8.26
C GLU A 568 9.04 13.21 8.97
N GLY A 569 9.88 13.95 8.27
CA GLY A 569 10.46 15.20 8.76
C GLY A 569 11.49 15.04 9.88
N LEU A 570 11.95 13.82 10.19
CA LEU A 570 13.02 13.59 11.16
C LEU A 570 14.29 14.37 10.79
N GLN A 571 14.94 14.94 11.80
CA GLN A 571 16.09 15.83 11.64
C GLN A 571 17.30 15.31 12.40
N ASP A 572 18.50 15.72 11.97
CA ASP A 572 19.78 15.38 12.62
C ASP A 572 19.94 13.88 12.90
N CYS A 573 19.60 13.11 11.87
CA CYS A 573 19.68 11.67 11.86
C CYS A 573 21.13 11.20 11.69
N SER A 574 21.52 10.18 12.47
CA SER A 574 22.86 9.59 12.40
C SER A 574 22.90 8.13 12.83
N ILE A 575 23.70 7.35 12.12
CA ILE A 575 24.19 6.03 12.54
C ILE A 575 25.56 6.16 13.20
N VAL A 576 25.81 5.31 14.20
CA VAL A 576 27.08 5.31 14.93
C VAL A 576 27.50 3.87 15.23
N GLY A 577 28.78 3.57 15.01
CA GLY A 577 29.35 2.26 15.31
C GLY A 577 30.86 2.23 15.13
N TRP A 578 31.47 1.07 15.41
CA TRP A 578 32.92 0.84 15.29
C TRP A 578 33.28 0.03 14.02
N GLY A 579 32.34 -0.11 13.09
CA GLY A 579 32.61 -0.69 11.79
C GLY A 579 33.69 0.10 11.02
N PRO A 580 34.42 -0.56 10.10
CA PRO A 580 35.44 0.11 9.31
C PRO A 580 34.81 1.10 8.33
N THR A 581 35.54 2.18 8.02
CA THR A 581 35.11 3.22 7.07
C THR A 581 35.19 2.80 5.60
N SER A 582 35.80 1.64 5.30
CA SER A 582 35.87 1.07 3.95
C SER A 582 36.22 -0.43 3.98
N LEU A 583 35.89 -1.16 2.90
CA LEU A 583 36.20 -2.60 2.73
C LEU A 583 37.71 -2.95 2.78
N LEU A 584 38.59 -1.96 2.66
CA LEU A 584 40.04 -2.13 2.61
C LEU A 584 40.74 -1.75 3.92
N GLU A 585 39.99 -1.27 4.91
CA GLU A 585 40.51 -0.83 6.20
C GLU A 585 40.13 -1.81 7.33
N ALA A 586 41.02 -1.98 8.30
CA ALA A 586 40.70 -2.71 9.53
C ALA A 586 39.68 -1.93 10.37
N ASP A 587 38.98 -2.62 11.29
CA ASP A 587 38.04 -2.01 12.22
C ASP A 587 38.58 -0.69 12.81
N SER A 588 37.74 0.34 12.83
CA SER A 588 38.15 1.63 13.37
C SER A 588 38.29 1.53 14.89
N ASN A 589 39.44 1.95 15.42
CA ASN A 589 39.65 2.00 16.86
C ASN A 589 38.73 3.00 17.57
N GLN A 590 38.12 3.95 16.84
CA GLN A 590 37.17 4.94 17.36
C GLN A 590 35.83 4.82 16.62
N PRO A 591 34.69 5.12 17.27
CA PRO A 591 33.40 5.04 16.61
C PRO A 591 33.31 6.09 15.50
N ASN A 592 32.71 5.72 14.38
CA ASN A 592 32.41 6.62 13.27
C ASN A 592 30.96 7.06 13.32
N VAL A 593 30.69 8.28 12.84
CA VAL A 593 29.33 8.81 12.71
C VAL A 593 29.00 9.01 11.24
N GLY A 594 27.92 8.37 10.79
CA GLY A 594 27.35 8.58 9.47
C GLY A 594 26.07 9.41 9.56
N LYS A 595 26.03 10.57 8.88
CA LYS A 595 24.77 11.33 8.70
C LYS A 595 24.01 10.71 7.54
N ILE A 596 22.85 10.12 7.83
CA ILE A 596 21.95 9.52 6.85
C ILE A 596 20.54 10.04 7.08
N ILE A 597 19.72 10.02 6.03
CA ILE A 597 18.31 10.40 6.09
C ILE A 597 17.43 9.19 5.83
N ILE A 598 16.16 9.29 6.21
CA ILE A 598 15.14 8.34 5.74
C ILE A 598 15.00 8.47 4.23
N ARG A 599 14.92 7.32 3.57
CA ARG A 599 14.73 7.19 2.14
C ARG A 599 13.40 6.50 1.88
N PRO A 600 12.75 6.74 0.72
CA PRO A 600 11.66 5.90 0.25
C PRO A 600 12.01 4.41 0.35
N ASP A 601 11.06 3.58 0.76
CA ASP A 601 11.31 2.15 0.94
C ASP A 601 11.67 1.44 -0.38
N HIS A 602 11.21 1.95 -1.53
CA HIS A 602 11.57 1.40 -2.85
C HIS A 602 13.09 1.42 -3.08
N ASP A 603 13.81 2.45 -2.59
CA ASP A 603 15.26 2.55 -2.72
C ASP A 603 15.97 1.34 -2.07
N CYS A 604 15.42 0.83 -0.96
CA CYS A 604 15.92 -0.37 -0.30
C CYS A 604 15.40 -1.64 -0.96
N GLU A 605 14.15 -1.67 -1.41
CA GLU A 605 13.60 -2.79 -2.17
C GLU A 605 14.45 -3.06 -3.42
N GLU A 606 14.93 -2.02 -4.10
CA GLU A 606 15.85 -2.02 -5.25
C GLU A 606 17.32 -2.33 -4.87
N ALA A 607 17.71 -2.30 -3.61
CA ALA A 607 19.12 -2.54 -3.22
C ALA A 607 19.49 -4.03 -3.05
N PHE A 608 18.52 -4.92 -2.76
CA PHE A 608 18.77 -6.35 -2.42
C PHE A 608 18.53 -7.35 -3.56
N VAL A 609 19.59 -7.80 -4.23
CA VAL A 609 19.53 -8.60 -5.48
C VAL A 609 18.78 -9.96 -5.38
N LYS A 610 18.00 -10.25 -6.44
CA LYS A 610 17.38 -11.52 -6.91
C LYS A 610 16.14 -12.04 -6.16
N GLY A 611 14.97 -11.71 -6.72
CA GLY A 611 13.77 -12.57 -6.70
C GLY A 611 13.08 -12.74 -5.35
N THR A 612 13.42 -11.93 -4.35
CA THR A 612 12.76 -11.98 -3.04
C THR A 612 12.65 -10.57 -2.46
N ASN A 613 11.54 -9.87 -2.72
CA ASN A 613 11.21 -8.60 -2.06
C ASN A 613 11.00 -8.86 -0.55
N ASN A 614 12.08 -8.83 0.22
CA ASN A 614 12.10 -9.11 1.67
C ASN A 614 12.25 -7.87 2.54
N PHE A 615 12.20 -6.68 1.95
CA PHE A 615 12.08 -5.45 2.72
C PHE A 615 10.64 -5.35 3.23
N THR A 616 10.41 -5.67 4.50
CA THR A 616 9.08 -5.63 5.13
C THR A 616 8.89 -4.36 5.95
N SER A 617 7.68 -4.16 6.50
CA SER A 617 7.41 -3.13 7.51
C SER A 617 8.34 -3.17 8.74
N SER A 618 9.04 -4.29 8.95
CA SER A 618 10.08 -4.45 9.97
C SER A 618 11.31 -3.57 9.76
N PHE A 619 11.51 -3.06 8.56
CA PHE A 619 12.66 -2.22 8.22
C PHE A 619 12.24 -0.79 7.91
N VAL A 620 13.21 0.10 8.04
CA VAL A 620 13.16 1.45 7.53
C VAL A 620 14.38 1.67 6.64
N CYS A 621 14.14 2.26 5.47
CA CYS A 621 15.19 2.56 4.52
C CYS A 621 15.89 3.85 4.90
N ALA A 622 17.22 3.84 4.97
CA ALA A 622 17.99 5.03 5.28
C ALA A 622 19.31 5.07 4.52
N GLY A 623 19.73 6.24 4.07
CA GLY A 623 20.97 6.40 3.33
C GLY A 623 21.39 7.85 3.17
N SER A 624 22.63 8.06 2.72
CA SER A 624 23.10 9.38 2.34
C SER A 624 22.39 9.87 1.06
N PRO A 625 21.98 11.15 0.97
CA PRO A 625 21.46 11.73 -0.27
C PRO A 625 22.44 11.63 -1.45
N LEU A 626 23.75 11.57 -1.16
CA LEU A 626 24.81 11.47 -2.16
C LEU A 626 25.33 10.03 -2.35
N GLY A 627 24.75 9.04 -1.64
CA GLY A 627 25.20 7.64 -1.68
C GLY A 627 26.62 7.41 -1.12
N THR A 628 27.15 8.38 -0.36
CA THR A 628 28.55 8.40 0.11
C THR A 628 28.76 7.83 1.51
N VAL A 629 27.69 7.58 2.27
CA VAL A 629 27.74 7.14 3.68
C VAL A 629 26.73 6.03 3.89
N ASN A 630 27.22 4.83 4.20
CA ASN A 630 26.47 3.61 4.48
C ASN A 630 27.05 2.91 5.73
N SER A 631 26.26 2.05 6.37
CA SER A 631 26.70 1.20 7.47
C SER A 631 27.65 0.09 7.00
N CYS A 632 28.54 -0.36 7.89
CA CYS A 632 29.54 -1.37 7.58
C CYS A 632 29.56 -2.53 8.60
N VAL A 633 30.31 -3.59 8.28
CA VAL A 633 30.48 -4.76 9.16
C VAL A 633 31.06 -4.31 10.51
N GLY A 634 30.33 -4.51 11.61
CA GLY A 634 30.72 -4.03 12.94
C GLY A 634 29.91 -2.83 13.46
N ASP A 635 29.11 -2.19 12.60
CA ASP A 635 28.08 -1.22 13.01
C ASP A 635 26.76 -1.91 13.41
N SER A 636 26.58 -3.18 13.02
CA SER A 636 25.42 -4.01 13.34
C SER A 636 25.04 -3.93 14.82
N GLY A 637 23.76 -3.74 15.10
CA GLY A 637 23.22 -3.51 16.44
C GLY A 637 23.36 -2.07 16.94
N GLY A 638 24.10 -1.20 16.25
CA GLY A 638 24.27 0.21 16.59
C GLY A 638 23.00 1.06 16.38
N PRO A 639 22.93 2.24 17.02
CA PRO A 639 21.78 3.12 16.94
C PRO A 639 21.71 3.91 15.63
N PHE A 640 20.52 3.94 15.03
CA PHE A 640 20.09 5.03 14.18
C PHE A 640 19.21 5.99 14.98
N SER A 641 19.74 7.19 15.23
CA SER A 641 19.15 8.17 16.14
C SER A 641 18.80 9.46 15.41
N CYS A 642 17.61 10.00 15.66
CA CYS A 642 17.11 11.24 15.06
C CYS A 642 16.42 12.13 16.09
N ARG A 643 16.22 13.40 15.75
CA ARG A 643 15.37 14.35 16.49
C ARG A 643 14.05 14.58 15.76
N ARG A 644 12.96 14.70 16.51
CA ARG A 644 11.69 15.18 15.96
C ARG A 644 11.75 16.69 15.68
N PRO A 645 11.00 17.17 14.68
CA PRO A 645 10.79 18.61 14.49
C PRO A 645 10.33 19.28 15.79
N GLY A 646 11.05 20.33 16.20
CA GLY A 646 10.72 21.09 17.41
C GLY A 646 11.19 20.47 18.73
N GLU A 647 11.86 19.31 18.70
CA GLU A 647 12.44 18.68 19.90
C GLU A 647 13.96 18.78 19.97
N THR A 648 14.49 18.81 21.19
CA THR A 648 15.94 18.85 21.44
C THR A 648 16.54 17.45 21.65
N LYS A 649 15.72 16.48 22.08
CA LYS A 649 16.15 15.12 22.41
C LYS A 649 16.23 14.23 21.18
N LYS A 650 17.21 13.33 21.15
CA LYS A 650 17.28 12.24 20.17
C LYS A 650 16.55 10.99 20.65
N SER A 651 15.92 10.29 19.70
CA SER A 651 15.29 9.00 19.91
C SER A 651 15.86 7.94 18.97
N LEU A 652 15.78 6.68 19.38
CA LEU A 652 16.21 5.51 18.63
C LEU A 652 15.13 5.11 17.61
N TYR A 653 15.31 5.45 16.33
CA TYR A 653 14.35 5.12 15.27
C TYR A 653 14.70 3.84 14.51
N GLY A 654 15.97 3.45 14.53
CA GLY A 654 16.44 2.25 13.84
C GLY A 654 17.56 1.55 14.57
N ILE A 655 17.71 0.25 14.31
CA ILE A 655 18.87 -0.55 14.72
C ILE A 655 19.56 -1.00 13.44
N VAL A 656 20.87 -0.80 13.35
CA VAL A 656 21.64 -1.27 12.18
C VAL A 656 21.51 -2.80 12.10
N SER A 657 20.92 -3.29 11.02
CA SER A 657 20.62 -4.72 10.82
C SER A 657 21.49 -5.28 9.71
N PHE A 658 21.15 -5.01 8.45
CA PHE A 658 21.92 -5.41 7.28
C PHE A 658 21.87 -4.34 6.18
N GLY A 659 22.91 -4.35 5.36
CA GLY A 659 23.07 -3.47 4.22
C GLY A 659 24.10 -4.07 3.27
N ASN A 660 24.29 -3.48 2.09
CA ASN A 660 25.30 -3.93 1.11
C ASN A 660 26.72 -3.60 1.61
N SER A 661 27.18 -4.35 2.61
CA SER A 661 28.54 -4.49 3.15
C SER A 661 29.55 -3.48 2.61
N CYS A 662 29.52 -2.24 3.11
CA CYS A 662 30.54 -1.21 2.87
C CYS A 662 30.91 -0.97 1.39
N LYS A 663 30.02 -1.31 0.46
CA LYS A 663 30.25 -1.10 -0.97
C LYS A 663 29.89 0.36 -1.32
N PRO A 664 30.75 1.09 -2.06
CA PRO A 664 30.60 2.52 -2.36
C PRO A 664 29.52 2.84 -3.41
N PHE A 665 28.67 1.88 -3.78
CA PHE A 665 27.63 2.09 -4.78
C PHE A 665 26.29 2.25 -4.08
N LEU A 666 25.79 3.50 -4.02
CA LEU A 666 24.40 4.03 -3.99
C LEU A 666 23.27 3.32 -3.21
N ALA A 667 23.49 2.13 -2.66
CA ALA A 667 22.49 1.32 -2.00
C ALA A 667 22.30 1.81 -0.56
N PRO A 668 21.07 2.18 -0.16
CA PRO A 668 20.75 2.52 1.23
C PRO A 668 20.88 1.32 2.18
N ASP A 669 20.90 1.61 3.48
CA ASP A 669 20.89 0.64 4.56
C ASP A 669 19.46 0.27 4.95
N SER A 670 19.26 -1.01 5.32
CA SER A 670 18.04 -1.49 5.96
C SER A 670 18.23 -1.56 7.47
N LEU A 671 17.49 -0.73 8.18
CA LEU A 671 17.54 -0.62 9.64
C LEU A 671 16.28 -1.24 10.23
N THR A 672 16.39 -1.99 11.32
CA THR A 672 15.21 -2.51 12.03
C THR A 672 14.38 -1.35 12.57
N ARG A 673 13.11 -1.26 12.19
CA ARG A 673 12.16 -0.20 12.57
C ARG A 673 11.76 -0.33 14.03
N VAL A 674 12.28 0.55 14.89
CA VAL A 674 12.12 0.43 16.35
C VAL A 674 10.67 0.62 16.80
N THR A 675 9.90 1.48 16.15
CA THR A 675 8.50 1.74 16.50
C THR A 675 7.63 0.47 16.46
N LYS A 676 7.98 -0.49 15.59
CA LYS A 676 7.30 -1.79 15.46
C LYS A 676 7.47 -2.67 16.70
N TYR A 677 8.62 -2.58 17.37
CA TYR A 677 8.98 -3.47 18.48
C TYR A 677 8.79 -2.86 19.87
N LEU A 678 8.21 -1.65 19.98
CA LEU A 678 8.03 -0.97 21.27
C LEU A 678 7.19 -1.79 22.25
N ARG A 679 6.15 -2.49 21.77
CA ARG A 679 5.38 -3.42 22.62
C ARG A 679 6.24 -4.58 23.07
N TRP A 680 6.95 -5.22 22.15
CA TRP A 680 7.81 -6.35 22.46
C TRP A 680 8.84 -5.98 23.53
N ILE A 681 9.48 -4.80 23.40
CA ILE A 681 10.41 -4.25 24.39
C ILE A 681 9.72 -4.06 25.74
N TYR A 682 8.56 -3.39 25.77
CA TYR A 682 7.77 -3.18 26.99
C TYR A 682 7.42 -4.51 27.70
N ASP A 683 6.95 -5.49 26.95
CA ASP A 683 6.58 -6.82 27.45
C ASP A 683 7.76 -7.56 28.08
N LYS A 684 8.97 -7.46 27.49
CA LYS A 684 10.17 -8.10 28.07
C LYS A 684 10.66 -7.38 29.31
N MET A 685 10.61 -6.05 29.32
CA MET A 685 11.00 -5.24 30.47
C MET A 685 10.06 -5.49 31.66
N SER A 686 8.74 -5.41 31.44
CA SER A 686 7.71 -5.56 32.48
C SER A 686 7.61 -6.97 33.07
N LYS A 687 7.87 -8.03 32.29
CA LYS A 687 7.89 -9.42 32.80
C LYS A 687 9.15 -9.76 33.61
N SER A 688 10.13 -8.87 33.62
CA SER A 688 11.44 -9.09 34.25
C SER A 688 11.75 -8.14 35.41
N SER A 689 10.86 -7.17 35.67
CA SER A 689 10.89 -6.24 36.80
C SER A 689 10.39 -6.87 38.10
#